data_AF-W5YIK4-F1
#
_entry.id   AF-W5YIK4-F1
#
_cell.length_a   1.000
_cell.length_b   1.000
_cell.length_c   1.000
_cell.angle_alpha   90.00
_cell.angle_beta   90.00
_cell.angle_gamma   90.00
#
_symmetry.space_group_name_H-M   'P 1'
#
loop_
_entity.id
_entity.type
_entity.pdbx_description
1 polymer ?
#
loop_
_entity_poly.entity_id
_entity_poly.type
_entity_poly.pdbx_seq_one_letter_code
_entity_poly.pdbx_strand_id
1 'polypeptide(L)'
;MNEPAINTCYEWINHLPEAALLVDAGRDLIMATNSAMGRLIGTDRQSVIGTPCTHLFSDQRPNLIAFTEETLFRSHGWSRDFVIKHRDGHSLELEISSSRVGEAESQNVLFLIRDRGQLRTLRERHDANHYHRGGLLEWRRVEELFKDMERENQLILHAVGEGIYGVNAEGRTTFANPAAERMLGWRIDELMGRVIHRVVHHSHEDGSLFPLKECPIYQAFRDASSKRIGEDWFWRKDGTGFPVEYTSTPIIDNGHPIGAVVVFKDISARREAEGELQKALEEVENLKHRLEMENAYLQEELRAEYHFHELVGQSEAIKGIARRIGLVAPTDANVLITGESGTGKELIARAIHQASDRRDRPMIRVNCAAIPKDLFESEFFGHTKGAFTGAMSDRTGRFELADGGTLFLDEVGEIPLELQGKLLRVLQDQQFERVGENRTREVNVRVIAATNRDLKTEVRNKEFREDLYFRLNVFPIESVPLRQRAEDIPLLAQEFLNRTCRKFNRPPLQLRNRDVEALTSYSWPGNVRELENLIERQVITADQQLDFDLLSHDGDTTFETETTTTPVRHYSSDLLTDEQLRKLERDNLMQALEITEGRVFGDDGAASLLGLKPTTLTSRLKKLKIDARAFRGGDGQPST
;
A
#
# COMPACT_ATOMS: atom_id res chain seq x y z
N MET A 1 -117.18 -59.66 -39.02
CA MET A 1 -117.57 -58.62 -38.03
C MET A 1 -116.34 -58.32 -37.19
N ASN A 2 -116.02 -57.04 -37.06
CA ASN A 2 -114.77 -56.48 -36.57
C ASN A 2 -114.43 -56.85 -35.11
N GLU A 3 -113.22 -57.32 -34.87
CA GLU A 3 -112.51 -57.15 -33.59
C GLU A 3 -111.35 -56.14 -33.83
N PRO A 4 -111.32 -55.01 -33.12
CA PRO A 4 -110.40 -53.92 -33.44
C PRO A 4 -108.99 -54.18 -32.90
N ALA A 5 -108.00 -53.85 -33.74
CA ALA A 5 -106.59 -53.80 -33.41
C ALA A 5 -106.31 -52.76 -32.30
N ILE A 6 -106.07 -53.23 -31.07
CA ILE A 6 -105.59 -52.39 -29.95
C ILE A 6 -104.05 -52.43 -29.83
N ASN A 7 -103.37 -53.32 -30.55
CA ASN A 7 -101.94 -53.60 -30.32
C ASN A 7 -100.91 -52.74 -31.09
N THR A 8 -101.29 -51.87 -32.03
CA THR A 8 -100.32 -51.17 -32.91
C THR A 8 -100.05 -49.69 -32.60
N CYS A 9 -100.83 -49.01 -31.73
CA CYS A 9 -100.69 -47.55 -31.53
C CYS A 9 -99.63 -47.10 -30.50
N TYR A 10 -99.09 -48.00 -29.66
CA TYR A 10 -98.23 -47.61 -28.53
C TYR A 10 -96.86 -48.32 -28.48
N GLU A 11 -96.37 -48.85 -29.61
CA GLU A 11 -95.09 -49.60 -29.65
C GLU A 11 -93.87 -48.79 -29.19
N TRP A 12 -93.89 -47.46 -29.34
CA TRP A 12 -92.78 -46.58 -28.95
C TRP A 12 -92.37 -46.73 -27.48
N ILE A 13 -93.31 -47.10 -26.60
CA ILE A 13 -93.04 -47.28 -25.16
C ILE A 13 -91.99 -48.37 -24.92
N ASN A 14 -91.87 -49.34 -25.84
CA ASN A 14 -90.91 -50.44 -25.78
C ASN A 14 -89.46 -50.00 -25.94
N HIS A 15 -89.23 -48.83 -26.56
CA HIS A 15 -87.91 -48.26 -26.78
C HIS A 15 -87.43 -47.37 -25.63
N LEU A 16 -88.29 -47.10 -24.64
CA LEU A 16 -87.88 -46.35 -23.46
C LEU A 16 -86.93 -47.19 -22.60
N PRO A 17 -85.80 -46.61 -22.13
CA PRO A 17 -84.84 -47.32 -21.29
C PRO A 17 -85.35 -47.55 -19.86
N GLU A 18 -86.33 -46.75 -19.42
CA GLU A 18 -86.92 -46.78 -18.08
C GLU A 18 -88.22 -47.56 -18.06
N ALA A 19 -88.60 -48.09 -16.89
CA ALA A 19 -89.88 -48.77 -16.74
C ALA A 19 -91.03 -47.79 -17.02
N ALA A 20 -91.94 -48.16 -17.91
CA ALA A 20 -93.00 -47.27 -18.36
C ALA A 20 -94.39 -47.90 -18.33
N LEU A 21 -95.39 -47.12 -17.95
CA LEU A 21 -96.82 -47.45 -17.98
C LEU A 21 -97.59 -46.35 -18.70
N LEU A 22 -98.38 -46.70 -19.72
CA LEU A 22 -99.39 -45.81 -20.28
C LEU A 22 -100.75 -46.18 -19.70
N VAL A 23 -101.41 -45.24 -19.07
CA VAL A 23 -102.65 -45.45 -18.30
C VAL A 23 -103.75 -44.55 -18.84
N ASP A 24 -104.92 -45.11 -19.12
CA ASP A 24 -106.16 -44.35 -19.25
C ASP A 24 -106.67 -44.05 -17.85
N ALA A 25 -106.46 -42.82 -17.38
CA ALA A 25 -106.84 -42.42 -16.03
C ALA A 25 -108.36 -42.39 -15.82
N GLY A 26 -109.15 -42.20 -16.89
CA GLY A 26 -110.61 -42.16 -16.82
C GLY A 26 -111.25 -43.53 -16.63
N ARG A 27 -110.63 -44.56 -17.22
CA ARG A 27 -111.08 -45.97 -17.12
C ARG A 27 -110.32 -46.78 -16.08
N ASP A 28 -109.31 -46.19 -15.43
CA ASP A 28 -108.33 -46.87 -14.59
C ASP A 28 -107.82 -48.13 -15.29
N LEU A 29 -107.21 -47.97 -16.47
CA LEU A 29 -106.76 -49.10 -17.29
C LEU A 29 -105.34 -48.90 -17.79
N ILE A 30 -104.48 -49.91 -17.61
CA ILE A 30 -103.14 -49.90 -18.22
C ILE A 30 -103.27 -50.25 -19.70
N MET A 31 -103.02 -49.26 -20.55
CA MET A 31 -103.12 -49.39 -22.01
C MET A 31 -101.89 -50.05 -22.62
N ALA A 32 -100.69 -49.68 -22.14
CA ALA A 32 -99.44 -50.22 -22.66
C ALA A 32 -98.33 -50.17 -21.60
N THR A 33 -97.33 -51.05 -21.74
CA THR A 33 -96.15 -51.08 -20.87
C THR A 33 -94.96 -51.73 -21.58
N ASN A 34 -93.74 -51.49 -21.10
CA ASN A 34 -92.52 -51.97 -21.72
C ASN A 34 -91.83 -53.11 -20.95
N SER A 35 -90.78 -53.68 -21.56
CA SER A 35 -90.02 -54.77 -20.95
C SER A 35 -89.31 -54.36 -19.66
N ALA A 36 -88.93 -53.09 -19.52
CA ALA A 36 -88.30 -52.56 -18.32
C ALA A 36 -89.26 -52.57 -17.13
N MET A 37 -90.54 -52.27 -17.35
CA MET A 37 -91.57 -52.38 -16.32
C MET A 37 -91.81 -53.82 -15.89
N GLY A 38 -91.91 -54.77 -16.83
CA GLY A 38 -92.01 -56.20 -16.50
C GLY A 38 -90.84 -56.70 -15.65
N ARG A 39 -89.61 -56.26 -15.97
CA ARG A 39 -88.43 -56.53 -15.13
C ARG A 39 -88.50 -55.87 -13.76
N LEU A 40 -89.03 -54.66 -13.67
CA LEU A 40 -89.15 -53.92 -12.41
C LEU A 40 -90.10 -54.61 -11.42
N ILE A 41 -91.20 -55.20 -11.89
CA ILE A 41 -92.19 -55.86 -11.03
C ILE A 41 -92.02 -57.38 -10.91
N GLY A 42 -91.21 -57.99 -11.77
CA GLY A 42 -90.93 -59.42 -11.78
C GLY A 42 -92.03 -60.28 -12.43
N THR A 43 -92.95 -59.68 -13.18
CA THR A 43 -94.03 -60.37 -13.90
C THR A 43 -93.96 -60.13 -15.40
N ASP A 44 -94.63 -60.97 -16.18
CA ASP A 44 -94.72 -60.75 -17.61
C ASP A 44 -95.56 -59.50 -17.91
N ARG A 45 -95.08 -58.64 -18.80
CA ARG A 45 -95.73 -57.36 -19.10
C ARG A 45 -97.15 -57.54 -19.65
N GLN A 46 -97.41 -58.65 -20.35
CA GLN A 46 -98.74 -58.94 -20.91
C GLN A 46 -99.78 -59.19 -19.81
N SER A 47 -99.36 -59.64 -18.61
CA SER A 47 -100.29 -59.87 -17.50
C SER A 47 -100.80 -58.58 -16.84
N VAL A 48 -100.21 -57.43 -17.19
CA VAL A 48 -100.49 -56.13 -16.58
C VAL A 48 -101.31 -55.24 -17.53
N ILE A 49 -101.16 -55.43 -18.84
CA ILE A 49 -101.95 -54.72 -19.85
C ILE A 49 -103.43 -55.09 -19.70
N GLY A 50 -104.30 -54.08 -19.70
CA GLY A 50 -105.74 -54.26 -19.51
C GLY A 50 -106.19 -54.51 -18.07
N THR A 51 -105.27 -54.44 -17.10
CA THR A 51 -105.62 -54.47 -15.66
C THR A 51 -105.73 -53.05 -15.11
N PRO A 52 -106.44 -52.87 -13.97
CA PRO A 52 -106.51 -51.56 -13.33
C PRO A 52 -105.15 -51.05 -12.88
N CYS A 53 -104.82 -49.79 -13.17
CA CYS A 53 -103.57 -49.21 -12.72
C CYS A 53 -103.53 -49.15 -11.19
N THR A 54 -104.67 -48.92 -10.55
CA THR A 54 -104.82 -48.97 -9.10
C THR A 54 -104.51 -50.33 -8.47
N HIS A 55 -104.44 -51.44 -9.24
CA HIS A 55 -103.99 -52.73 -8.71
C HIS A 55 -102.50 -52.76 -8.43
N LEU A 56 -101.68 -52.10 -9.25
CA LEU A 56 -100.23 -52.03 -9.03
C LEU A 56 -99.90 -51.17 -7.80
N PHE A 57 -100.74 -50.16 -7.52
CA PHE A 57 -100.59 -49.21 -6.41
C PHE A 57 -101.69 -49.39 -5.34
N SER A 58 -102.11 -50.65 -5.07
CA SER A 58 -103.32 -50.98 -4.28
C SER A 58 -103.43 -50.24 -2.95
N ASP A 59 -102.31 -50.01 -2.28
CA ASP A 59 -102.25 -49.44 -0.93
C ASP A 59 -102.18 -47.89 -0.96
N GLN A 60 -102.18 -47.28 -2.14
CA GLN A 60 -101.94 -45.85 -2.39
C GLN A 60 -102.91 -45.23 -3.42
N ARG A 61 -104.11 -45.80 -3.58
CA ARG A 61 -105.10 -45.31 -4.56
C ARG A 61 -105.42 -43.81 -4.47
N PRO A 62 -105.63 -43.21 -3.27
CA PRO A 62 -105.90 -41.76 -3.19
C PRO A 62 -104.74 -40.91 -3.73
N ASN A 63 -103.50 -41.32 -3.44
CA ASN A 63 -102.30 -40.63 -3.91
C ASN A 63 -102.15 -40.77 -5.43
N LEU A 64 -102.46 -41.96 -5.98
CA LEU A 64 -102.42 -42.18 -7.42
C LEU A 64 -103.45 -41.32 -8.16
N ILE A 65 -104.67 -41.21 -7.65
CA ILE A 65 -105.73 -40.37 -8.23
C ILE A 65 -105.28 -38.91 -8.24
N ALA A 66 -104.86 -38.37 -7.09
CA ALA A 66 -104.38 -36.99 -6.98
C ALA A 66 -103.20 -36.73 -7.93
N PHE A 67 -102.26 -37.67 -8.04
CA PHE A 67 -101.12 -37.58 -8.95
C PHE A 67 -101.52 -37.61 -10.42
N THR A 68 -102.48 -38.45 -10.81
CA THR A 68 -103.02 -38.47 -12.18
C THR A 68 -103.78 -37.20 -12.53
N GLU A 69 -104.61 -36.69 -11.61
CA GLU A 69 -105.33 -35.42 -11.77
C GLU A 69 -104.36 -34.25 -11.92
N GLU A 70 -103.32 -34.20 -11.07
CA GLU A 70 -102.27 -33.19 -11.19
C GLU A 70 -101.59 -33.27 -12.56
N THR A 71 -101.28 -34.48 -13.03
CA THR A 71 -100.62 -34.68 -14.33
C THR A 71 -101.52 -34.25 -15.48
N LEU A 72 -102.82 -34.56 -15.44
CA LEU A 72 -103.78 -34.17 -16.47
C LEU A 72 -103.98 -32.65 -16.51
N PHE A 73 -103.96 -32.00 -15.34
CA PHE A 73 -104.08 -30.55 -15.21
C PHE A 73 -102.81 -29.81 -15.63
N ARG A 74 -101.63 -30.26 -15.18
CA ARG A 74 -100.32 -29.58 -15.39
C ARG A 74 -99.55 -30.10 -16.61
N SER A 75 -100.05 -31.12 -17.29
CA SER A 75 -99.38 -31.87 -18.38
C SER A 75 -98.16 -32.70 -17.98
N HIS A 76 -97.62 -32.51 -16.77
CA HIS A 76 -96.52 -33.30 -16.20
C HIS A 76 -96.63 -33.38 -14.67
N GLY A 77 -96.07 -34.42 -14.08
CA GLY A 77 -95.99 -34.63 -12.64
C GLY A 77 -94.73 -35.37 -12.23
N TRP A 78 -94.37 -35.29 -10.95
CA TRP A 78 -93.27 -36.05 -10.38
C TRP A 78 -93.53 -36.35 -8.91
N SER A 79 -93.29 -37.59 -8.47
CA SER A 79 -93.43 -38.00 -7.07
C SER A 79 -92.43 -39.10 -6.71
N ARG A 80 -92.08 -39.16 -5.42
CA ARG A 80 -91.27 -40.23 -4.80
C ARG A 80 -92.01 -41.01 -3.73
N ASP A 81 -93.32 -40.78 -3.61
CA ASP A 81 -94.14 -41.28 -2.52
C ASP A 81 -94.80 -42.62 -2.87
N PHE A 82 -94.48 -43.15 -4.05
CA PHE A 82 -95.07 -44.38 -4.55
C PHE A 82 -94.25 -45.61 -4.17
N VAL A 83 -94.95 -46.65 -3.74
CA VAL A 83 -94.37 -47.96 -3.44
C VAL A 83 -95.21 -49.04 -4.11
N ILE A 84 -94.56 -49.96 -4.82
CA ILE A 84 -95.22 -51.14 -5.39
C ILE A 84 -94.61 -52.42 -4.82
N LYS A 85 -95.33 -53.54 -4.88
CA LYS A 85 -94.80 -54.84 -4.47
C LYS A 85 -94.23 -55.57 -5.68
N HIS A 86 -92.98 -56.03 -5.57
CA HIS A 86 -92.39 -56.97 -6.51
C HIS A 86 -93.10 -58.34 -6.38
N ARG A 87 -93.03 -59.17 -7.44
CA ARG A 87 -93.56 -60.55 -7.43
C ARG A 87 -93.06 -61.38 -6.24
N ASP A 88 -91.82 -61.15 -5.82
CA ASP A 88 -91.17 -61.87 -4.71
C ASP A 88 -91.57 -61.33 -3.32
N GLY A 89 -92.53 -60.41 -3.25
CA GLY A 89 -93.13 -59.92 -2.01
C GLY A 89 -92.42 -58.75 -1.34
N HIS A 90 -91.27 -58.31 -1.84
CA HIS A 90 -90.60 -57.11 -1.33
C HIS A 90 -91.18 -55.82 -1.91
N SER A 91 -91.15 -54.75 -1.13
CA SER A 91 -91.62 -53.42 -1.54
C SER A 91 -90.50 -52.66 -2.28
N LEU A 92 -90.86 -52.04 -3.40
CA LEU A 92 -90.00 -51.18 -4.21
C LEU A 92 -90.42 -49.72 -4.01
N GLU A 93 -89.52 -48.90 -3.47
CA GLU A 93 -89.73 -47.45 -3.39
C GLU A 93 -89.44 -46.81 -4.75
N LEU A 94 -90.42 -46.10 -5.28
CA LEU A 94 -90.40 -45.60 -6.65
C LEU A 94 -90.19 -44.10 -6.71
N GLU A 95 -89.52 -43.67 -7.76
CA GLU A 95 -89.59 -42.32 -8.30
C GLU A 95 -90.38 -42.39 -9.61
N ILE A 96 -91.50 -41.67 -9.68
CA ILE A 96 -92.40 -41.65 -10.83
C ILE A 96 -92.43 -40.25 -11.42
N SER A 97 -92.04 -40.13 -12.68
CA SER A 97 -92.32 -38.99 -13.54
C SER A 97 -93.53 -39.29 -14.39
N SER A 98 -94.44 -38.34 -14.55
CA SER A 98 -95.65 -38.51 -15.34
C SER A 98 -95.78 -37.41 -16.38
N SER A 99 -96.42 -37.73 -17.51
CA SER A 99 -96.77 -36.75 -18.54
C SER A 99 -98.06 -37.13 -19.24
N ARG A 100 -98.88 -36.13 -19.59
CA ARG A 100 -100.10 -36.32 -20.35
C ARG A 100 -99.77 -36.67 -21.81
N VAL A 101 -100.44 -37.68 -22.37
CA VAL A 101 -100.19 -38.17 -23.74
C VAL A 101 -101.49 -38.16 -24.56
N GLY A 102 -101.49 -37.53 -25.73
CA GLY A 102 -102.64 -37.48 -26.65
C GLY A 102 -103.29 -36.09 -26.76
N GLU A 103 -104.42 -36.01 -27.47
CA GLU A 103 -105.17 -34.77 -27.71
C GLU A 103 -105.91 -34.27 -26.45
N ALA A 104 -106.40 -33.02 -26.47
CA ALA A 104 -106.93 -32.31 -25.31
C ALA A 104 -108.15 -32.96 -24.62
N GLU A 105 -108.83 -33.91 -25.27
CA GLU A 105 -109.93 -34.70 -24.67
C GLU A 105 -109.50 -36.05 -24.11
N SER A 106 -108.26 -36.51 -24.39
CA SER A 106 -107.75 -37.78 -23.89
C SER A 106 -107.29 -37.68 -22.43
N GLN A 107 -107.61 -38.71 -21.64
CA GLN A 107 -107.22 -38.85 -20.23
C GLN A 107 -106.04 -39.82 -20.06
N ASN A 108 -105.17 -39.93 -21.08
CA ASN A 108 -104.05 -40.85 -21.04
C ASN A 108 -102.83 -40.19 -20.38
N VAL A 109 -102.19 -40.92 -19.47
CA VAL A 109 -101.00 -40.49 -18.75
C VAL A 109 -99.90 -41.54 -18.89
N LEU A 110 -98.71 -41.09 -19.29
CA LEU A 110 -97.50 -41.90 -19.28
C LEU A 110 -96.81 -41.74 -17.93
N PHE A 111 -96.49 -42.84 -17.27
CA PHE A 111 -95.59 -42.92 -16.13
C PHE A 111 -94.24 -43.49 -16.55
N LEU A 112 -93.17 -42.82 -16.15
CA LEU A 112 -91.80 -43.32 -16.13
C LEU A 112 -91.42 -43.60 -14.69
N ILE A 113 -91.04 -44.84 -14.41
CA ILE A 113 -90.87 -45.38 -13.07
C ILE A 113 -89.41 -45.81 -12.89
N ARG A 114 -88.81 -45.37 -11.78
CA ARG A 114 -87.45 -45.75 -11.40
C ARG A 114 -87.42 -46.29 -9.97
N ASP A 115 -86.63 -47.33 -9.75
CA ASP A 115 -86.33 -47.83 -8.41
C ASP A 115 -85.32 -46.92 -7.71
N ARG A 116 -85.71 -46.36 -6.56
CA ARG A 116 -84.86 -45.48 -5.76
C ARG A 116 -83.64 -46.20 -5.16
N GLY A 117 -83.76 -47.50 -4.87
CA GLY A 117 -82.67 -48.32 -4.37
C GLY A 117 -81.53 -48.43 -5.38
N GLN A 118 -81.86 -48.75 -6.64
CA GLN A 118 -80.88 -48.85 -7.73
C GLN A 118 -80.18 -47.51 -8.01
N LEU A 119 -80.92 -46.40 -7.99
CA LEU A 119 -80.35 -45.07 -8.19
C LEU A 119 -79.33 -44.70 -7.09
N ARG A 120 -79.57 -45.13 -5.85
CA ARG A 120 -78.66 -44.89 -4.73
C ARG A 120 -77.35 -45.67 -4.89
N THR A 121 -77.42 -46.96 -5.22
CA THR A 121 -76.22 -47.80 -5.42
C THR A 121 -75.33 -47.30 -6.56
N LEU A 122 -75.93 -46.79 -7.65
CA LEU A 122 -75.16 -46.21 -8.76
C LEU A 122 -74.39 -44.96 -8.33
N ARG A 123 -74.97 -44.10 -7.48
CA ARG A 123 -74.29 -42.92 -6.93
C ARG A 123 -73.14 -43.29 -6.00
N GLU A 124 -73.38 -44.22 -5.08
CA GLU A 124 -72.34 -44.68 -4.12
C GLU A 124 -71.11 -45.27 -4.85
N ARG A 125 -71.32 -46.00 -5.97
CA ARG A 125 -70.20 -46.50 -6.80
C ARG A 125 -69.42 -45.40 -7.51
N HIS A 126 -70.09 -44.34 -7.97
CA HIS A 126 -69.42 -43.22 -8.63
C HIS A 126 -68.50 -42.48 -7.63
N ASP A 127 -69.00 -42.22 -6.43
CA ASP A 127 -68.25 -41.48 -5.41
C ASP A 127 -67.02 -42.26 -4.92
N ALA A 128 -67.14 -43.58 -4.71
CA ALA A 128 -66.03 -44.44 -4.34
C ALA A 128 -64.86 -44.41 -5.36
N ASN A 129 -65.17 -44.35 -6.66
CA ASN A 129 -64.15 -44.26 -7.71
C ASN A 129 -63.44 -42.90 -7.74
N HIS A 130 -64.12 -41.82 -7.35
CA HIS A 130 -63.54 -40.48 -7.31
C HIS A 130 -62.45 -40.36 -6.23
N TYR A 131 -62.69 -40.90 -5.03
CA TYR A 131 -61.74 -40.83 -3.91
C TYR A 131 -60.43 -41.61 -4.17
N HIS A 132 -60.49 -42.75 -4.86
CA HIS A 132 -59.30 -43.56 -5.14
C HIS A 132 -58.31 -42.91 -6.11
N ARG A 133 -58.77 -42.07 -7.06
CA ARG A 133 -57.90 -41.38 -8.02
C ARG A 133 -57.23 -40.12 -7.43
N GLY A 134 -57.86 -39.47 -6.46
CA GLY A 134 -57.31 -38.25 -5.82
C GLY A 134 -56.02 -38.51 -5.02
N GLY A 135 -56.00 -39.54 -4.17
CA GLY A 135 -54.87 -39.80 -3.26
C GLY A 135 -53.55 -40.21 -3.96
N LEU A 136 -53.62 -40.86 -5.13
CA LEU A 136 -52.44 -41.28 -5.89
C LEU A 136 -51.73 -40.12 -6.61
N LEU A 137 -52.47 -39.07 -6.97
CA LEU A 137 -51.92 -37.90 -7.66
C LEU A 137 -51.22 -36.94 -6.70
N GLU A 138 -51.75 -36.77 -5.48
CA GLU A 138 -51.10 -35.94 -4.46
C GLU A 138 -49.77 -36.54 -3.99
N TRP A 139 -49.71 -37.86 -3.81
CA TRP A 139 -48.48 -38.52 -3.36
C TRP A 139 -47.35 -38.41 -4.40
N ARG A 140 -47.66 -38.57 -5.70
CA ARG A 140 -46.68 -38.36 -6.78
C ARG A 140 -46.19 -36.91 -6.86
N ARG A 141 -47.08 -35.94 -6.66
CA ARG A 141 -46.71 -34.52 -6.68
C ARG A 141 -45.77 -34.16 -5.53
N VAL A 142 -45.97 -34.74 -4.34
CA VAL A 142 -45.05 -34.55 -3.21
C VAL A 142 -43.70 -35.20 -3.49
N GLU A 143 -43.68 -36.42 -4.03
CA GLU A 143 -42.42 -37.10 -4.39
C GLU A 143 -41.62 -36.36 -5.46
N GLU A 144 -42.28 -35.80 -6.49
CA GLU A 144 -41.64 -34.96 -7.51
C GLU A 144 -41.07 -33.67 -6.91
N LEU A 145 -41.82 -32.97 -6.06
CA LEU A 145 -41.33 -31.77 -5.37
C LEU A 145 -40.09 -32.04 -4.51
N PHE A 146 -40.05 -33.17 -3.80
CA PHE A 146 -38.87 -33.56 -3.03
C PHE A 146 -37.65 -33.83 -3.92
N LYS A 147 -37.83 -34.54 -5.04
CA LYS A 147 -36.75 -34.81 -6.00
C LYS A 147 -36.22 -33.54 -6.65
N ASP A 148 -37.10 -32.61 -7.01
CA ASP A 148 -36.70 -31.34 -7.60
C ASP A 148 -35.92 -30.48 -6.61
N MET A 149 -36.37 -30.41 -5.35
CA MET A 149 -35.67 -29.70 -4.27
C MET A 149 -34.28 -30.29 -3.99
N GLU A 150 -34.17 -31.62 -3.95
CA GLU A 150 -32.89 -32.29 -3.73
C GLU A 150 -31.91 -32.04 -4.90
N ARG A 151 -32.42 -32.09 -6.14
CA ARG A 151 -31.63 -31.78 -7.33
C ARG A 151 -31.16 -30.32 -7.35
N GLU A 152 -32.02 -29.38 -6.98
CA GLU A 152 -31.65 -27.96 -6.91
C GLU A 152 -30.54 -27.72 -5.88
N ASN A 153 -30.68 -28.27 -4.68
CA ASN A 153 -29.66 -28.19 -3.63
C ASN A 153 -28.31 -28.80 -4.05
N GLN A 154 -28.33 -29.93 -4.76
CA GLN A 154 -27.11 -30.53 -5.32
C GLN A 154 -26.46 -29.63 -6.37
N LEU A 155 -27.24 -29.03 -7.28
CA LEU A 155 -26.72 -28.12 -8.30
C LEU A 155 -26.03 -26.90 -7.67
N ILE A 156 -26.61 -26.33 -6.60
CA ILE A 156 -26.01 -25.23 -5.84
C ILE A 156 -24.66 -25.66 -5.24
N LEU A 157 -24.61 -26.80 -4.54
CA LEU A 157 -23.38 -27.29 -3.91
C LEU A 157 -22.27 -27.64 -4.93
N HIS A 158 -22.66 -28.12 -6.12
CA HIS A 158 -21.73 -28.46 -7.20
C HIS A 158 -21.14 -27.22 -7.92
N ALA A 159 -21.87 -26.10 -7.94
CA ALA A 159 -21.42 -24.87 -8.60
C ALA A 159 -20.39 -24.09 -7.76
N VAL A 160 -20.33 -24.32 -6.45
CA VAL A 160 -19.43 -23.60 -5.54
C VAL A 160 -17.99 -24.11 -5.67
N GLY A 161 -17.05 -23.18 -5.90
CA GLY A 161 -15.62 -23.47 -6.01
C GLY A 161 -14.92 -23.69 -4.66
N GLU A 162 -15.56 -23.27 -3.56
CA GLU A 162 -15.10 -23.49 -2.18
C GLU A 162 -15.53 -24.86 -1.67
N GLY A 163 -14.70 -25.46 -0.81
CA GLY A 163 -15.03 -26.71 -0.15
C GLY A 163 -16.11 -26.48 0.90
N ILE A 164 -17.17 -27.28 0.85
CA ILE A 164 -18.28 -27.23 1.82
C ILE A 164 -18.47 -28.62 2.40
N TYR A 165 -18.53 -28.73 3.72
CA TYR A 165 -19.04 -29.92 4.40
C TYR A 165 -19.90 -29.57 5.61
N GLY A 166 -20.87 -30.43 5.90
CA GLY A 166 -21.67 -30.37 7.11
C GLY A 166 -21.21 -31.38 8.14
N VAL A 167 -21.34 -31.04 9.42
CA VAL A 167 -21.18 -31.96 10.55
C VAL A 167 -22.40 -31.96 11.46
N ASN A 168 -22.72 -33.09 12.07
CA ASN A 168 -23.77 -33.20 13.09
C ASN A 168 -23.26 -32.81 14.49
N ALA A 169 -24.13 -32.91 15.51
CA ALA A 169 -23.80 -32.61 16.91
C ALA A 169 -22.63 -33.44 17.49
N GLU A 170 -22.40 -34.67 16.97
CA GLU A 170 -21.25 -35.50 17.35
C GLU A 170 -19.98 -35.22 16.51
N GLY A 171 -20.03 -34.25 15.61
CA GLY A 171 -18.91 -33.90 14.74
C GLY A 171 -18.70 -34.82 13.55
N ARG A 172 -19.69 -35.65 13.23
CA ARG A 172 -19.65 -36.58 12.10
C ARG A 172 -20.11 -35.89 10.83
N THR A 173 -19.41 -36.11 9.72
CA THR A 173 -19.74 -35.50 8.44
C THR A 173 -21.12 -35.97 7.94
N THR A 174 -22.00 -35.03 7.63
CA THR A 174 -23.38 -35.28 7.15
C THR A 174 -23.56 -35.03 5.67
N PHE A 175 -22.74 -34.17 5.07
CA PHE A 175 -22.64 -33.98 3.63
C PHE A 175 -21.31 -33.31 3.29
N ALA A 176 -20.88 -33.41 2.03
CA ALA A 176 -19.75 -32.66 1.49
C ALA A 176 -20.00 -32.38 0.00
N ASN A 177 -19.46 -31.27 -0.52
CA ASN A 177 -19.55 -30.95 -1.95
C ASN A 177 -18.33 -31.48 -2.74
N PRO A 178 -18.40 -31.52 -4.09
CA PRO A 178 -17.29 -32.00 -4.91
C PRO A 178 -16.01 -31.15 -4.80
N ALA A 179 -16.11 -29.87 -4.44
CA ALA A 179 -14.93 -29.04 -4.20
C ALA A 179 -14.18 -29.51 -2.95
N ALA A 180 -14.89 -29.86 -1.87
CA ALA A 180 -14.29 -30.44 -0.68
C ALA A 180 -13.63 -31.80 -0.98
N GLU A 181 -14.26 -32.64 -1.82
CA GLU A 181 -13.70 -33.91 -2.28
C GLU A 181 -12.32 -33.72 -2.95
N ARG A 182 -12.23 -32.76 -3.89
CA ARG A 182 -10.99 -32.44 -4.62
C ARG A 182 -9.91 -31.83 -3.72
N MET A 183 -10.28 -30.93 -2.81
CA MET A 183 -9.34 -30.26 -1.91
C MET A 183 -8.83 -31.18 -0.80
N LEU A 184 -9.67 -32.06 -0.26
CA LEU A 184 -9.28 -32.95 0.84
C LEU A 184 -8.75 -34.30 0.34
N GLY A 185 -9.01 -34.67 -0.90
CA GLY A 185 -8.60 -35.95 -1.49
C GLY A 185 -9.36 -37.17 -0.93
N TRP A 186 -10.42 -36.94 -0.15
CA TRP A 186 -11.33 -37.97 0.36
C TRP A 186 -12.52 -38.09 -0.56
N ARG A 187 -12.95 -39.31 -0.91
CA ARG A 187 -14.24 -39.47 -1.59
C ARG A 187 -15.39 -39.13 -0.66
N ILE A 188 -16.47 -38.52 -1.16
CA ILE A 188 -17.61 -38.10 -0.32
C ILE A 188 -18.12 -39.29 0.50
N ASP A 189 -18.37 -40.44 -0.14
CA ASP A 189 -18.85 -41.67 0.52
C ASP A 189 -17.94 -42.18 1.65
N GLU A 190 -16.63 -41.92 1.56
CA GLU A 190 -15.65 -42.32 2.58
C GLU A 190 -15.63 -41.34 3.76
N LEU A 191 -15.93 -40.07 3.50
CA LEU A 191 -15.95 -39.00 4.50
C LEU A 191 -17.23 -39.02 5.33
N MET A 192 -18.34 -39.48 4.75
CA MET A 192 -19.63 -39.59 5.41
C MET A 192 -19.55 -40.37 6.74
N GLY A 193 -20.12 -39.78 7.80
CA GLY A 193 -20.18 -40.38 9.13
C GLY A 193 -18.85 -40.37 9.91
N ARG A 194 -17.73 -39.95 9.32
CA ARG A 194 -16.44 -39.81 10.04
C ARG A 194 -16.42 -38.52 10.85
N VAL A 195 -15.67 -38.53 11.96
CA VAL A 195 -15.42 -37.33 12.75
C VAL A 195 -14.37 -36.47 12.03
N ILE A 196 -14.80 -35.36 11.43
CA ILE A 196 -13.96 -34.58 10.50
C ILE A 196 -12.66 -34.07 11.16
N HIS A 197 -12.71 -33.71 12.45
CA HIS A 197 -11.54 -33.30 13.23
C HIS A 197 -10.39 -34.29 13.16
N ARG A 198 -10.70 -35.59 13.18
CA ARG A 198 -9.69 -36.65 13.26
C ARG A 198 -9.01 -36.94 11.93
N VAL A 199 -9.55 -36.45 10.83
CA VAL A 199 -9.06 -36.75 9.48
C VAL A 199 -8.55 -35.52 8.75
N VAL A 200 -9.11 -34.34 9.00
CA VAL A 200 -8.80 -33.12 8.24
C VAL A 200 -8.19 -32.03 9.12
N HIS A 201 -8.50 -32.00 10.43
CA HIS A 201 -8.11 -30.89 11.33
C HIS A 201 -7.49 -31.40 12.65
N HIS A 202 -6.67 -32.44 12.59
CA HIS A 202 -6.18 -33.13 13.79
C HIS A 202 -4.91 -32.52 14.38
N SER A 203 -4.14 -31.75 13.61
CA SER A 203 -2.88 -31.13 14.02
C SER A 203 -2.65 -29.81 13.31
N HIS A 204 -1.87 -28.93 13.94
CA HIS A 204 -1.34 -27.72 13.34
C HIS A 204 -0.23 -28.04 12.31
N GLU A 205 0.19 -27.04 11.54
CA GLU A 205 1.28 -27.14 10.56
C GLU A 205 2.59 -27.67 11.20
N ASP A 206 2.88 -27.26 12.43
CA ASP A 206 4.08 -27.66 13.20
C ASP A 206 4.03 -29.11 13.75
N GLY A 207 2.94 -29.83 13.47
CA GLY A 207 2.72 -31.20 13.92
C GLY A 207 2.17 -31.34 15.35
N SER A 208 1.94 -30.23 16.05
CA SER A 208 1.27 -30.27 17.36
C SER A 208 -0.20 -30.68 17.21
N LEU A 209 -0.69 -31.51 18.15
CA LEU A 209 -2.07 -32.01 18.12
C LEU A 209 -3.06 -30.87 18.39
N PHE A 210 -4.08 -30.75 17.54
CA PHE A 210 -5.15 -29.77 17.68
C PHE A 210 -6.23 -30.36 18.60
N PRO A 211 -6.44 -29.85 19.83
CA PRO A 211 -7.43 -30.43 20.74
C PRO A 211 -8.86 -30.20 20.23
N LEU A 212 -9.69 -31.26 20.24
CA LEU A 212 -11.11 -31.19 19.84
C LEU A 212 -11.91 -30.09 20.55
N LYS A 213 -11.54 -29.75 21.79
CA LYS A 213 -12.23 -28.72 22.59
C LYS A 213 -11.91 -27.29 22.12
N GLU A 214 -10.78 -27.11 21.45
CA GLU A 214 -10.24 -25.83 21.01
C GLU A 214 -10.48 -25.60 19.51
N CYS A 215 -10.94 -26.63 18.79
CA CYS A 215 -11.27 -26.56 17.38
C CYS A 215 -12.37 -25.50 17.09
N PRO A 216 -12.07 -24.45 16.30
CA PRO A 216 -13.02 -23.39 15.98
C PRO A 216 -14.30 -23.89 15.30
N ILE A 217 -14.20 -24.99 14.53
CA ILE A 217 -15.35 -25.66 13.91
C ILE A 217 -16.38 -26.06 14.96
N TYR A 218 -15.92 -26.60 16.11
CA TYR A 218 -16.78 -27.05 17.21
C TYR A 218 -17.13 -25.94 18.20
N GLN A 219 -16.31 -24.88 18.29
CA GLN A 219 -16.68 -23.69 19.06
C GLN A 219 -17.90 -22.99 18.47
N ALA A 220 -18.04 -22.94 17.14
CA ALA A 220 -19.21 -22.35 16.49
C ALA A 220 -20.53 -23.01 16.93
N PHE A 221 -20.50 -24.33 17.17
CA PHE A 221 -21.62 -25.09 17.69
C PHE A 221 -21.94 -24.74 19.16
N ARG A 222 -20.92 -24.67 20.03
CA ARG A 222 -21.09 -24.38 21.46
C ARG A 222 -21.57 -22.96 21.73
N ASP A 223 -21.04 -22.01 20.97
CA ASP A 223 -21.32 -20.59 21.15
C ASP A 223 -22.52 -20.11 20.32
N ALA A 224 -23.15 -21.02 19.55
CA ALA A 224 -24.21 -20.73 18.58
C ALA A 224 -23.91 -19.50 17.69
N SER A 225 -22.64 -19.33 17.30
CA SER A 225 -22.16 -18.17 16.56
C SER A 225 -21.18 -18.59 15.47
N SER A 226 -21.21 -17.88 14.34
CA SER A 226 -20.29 -18.14 13.24
C SER A 226 -18.85 -17.82 13.64
N LYS A 227 -17.91 -18.72 13.33
CA LYS A 227 -16.47 -18.51 13.54
C LYS A 227 -15.78 -18.43 12.19
N ARG A 228 -15.07 -17.32 11.94
CA ARG A 228 -14.23 -17.13 10.76
C ARG A 228 -12.76 -17.21 11.15
N ILE A 229 -12.01 -18.04 10.45
CA ILE A 229 -10.60 -18.30 10.70
C ILE A 229 -9.85 -17.89 9.43
N GLY A 230 -8.98 -16.89 9.55
CA GLY A 230 -8.25 -16.32 8.42
C GLY A 230 -7.16 -17.25 7.87
N GLU A 231 -6.47 -17.97 8.75
CA GLU A 231 -5.42 -18.92 8.40
C GLU A 231 -5.43 -20.11 9.35
N ASP A 232 -5.49 -21.31 8.79
CA ASP A 232 -5.38 -22.59 9.49
C ASP A 232 -4.83 -23.65 8.53
N TRP A 233 -4.71 -24.90 8.99
CA TRP A 233 -4.12 -25.99 8.22
C TRP A 233 -5.05 -27.21 8.13
N PHE A 234 -5.37 -27.64 6.91
CA PHE A 234 -6.15 -28.85 6.65
C PHE A 234 -5.28 -29.94 6.05
N TRP A 235 -5.59 -31.19 6.39
CA TRP A 235 -4.85 -32.37 5.96
C TRP A 235 -5.63 -33.18 4.93
N ARG A 236 -4.94 -33.56 3.85
CA ARG A 236 -5.45 -34.42 2.78
C ARG A 236 -5.33 -35.89 3.18
N LYS A 237 -6.08 -36.75 2.48
CA LYS A 237 -6.05 -38.21 2.70
C LYS A 237 -4.66 -38.84 2.55
N ASP A 238 -3.82 -38.29 1.69
CA ASP A 238 -2.45 -38.75 1.45
C ASP A 238 -1.44 -38.29 2.53
N GLY A 239 -1.89 -37.49 3.51
CA GLY A 239 -1.07 -36.95 4.58
C GLY A 239 -0.40 -35.61 4.25
N THR A 240 -0.59 -35.05 3.05
CA THR A 240 -0.13 -33.69 2.74
C THR A 240 -1.10 -32.66 3.33
N GLY A 241 -0.56 -31.58 3.89
CA GLY A 241 -1.37 -30.49 4.43
C GLY A 241 -1.32 -29.26 3.54
N PHE A 242 -2.36 -28.41 3.63
CA PHE A 242 -2.42 -27.15 2.89
C PHE A 242 -3.07 -26.06 3.74
N PRO A 243 -2.65 -24.79 3.55
CA PRO A 243 -3.23 -23.66 4.26
C PRO A 243 -4.65 -23.39 3.77
N VAL A 244 -5.54 -23.13 4.72
CA VAL A 244 -6.95 -22.84 4.46
C VAL A 244 -7.43 -21.60 5.19
N GLU A 245 -8.35 -20.88 4.54
CA GLU A 245 -9.26 -19.94 5.19
C GLU A 245 -10.63 -20.62 5.28
N TYR A 246 -11.29 -20.59 6.45
CA TYR A 246 -12.61 -21.21 6.58
C TYR A 246 -13.56 -20.46 7.54
N THR A 247 -14.85 -20.71 7.33
CA THR A 247 -15.93 -20.23 8.20
C THR A 247 -16.80 -21.41 8.62
N SER A 248 -17.04 -21.54 9.93
CA SER A 248 -17.99 -22.51 10.50
C SER A 248 -19.25 -21.79 10.95
N THR A 249 -20.39 -22.16 10.37
CA THR A 249 -21.72 -21.59 10.65
C THR A 249 -22.63 -22.66 11.24
N PRO A 250 -23.22 -22.46 12.43
CA PRO A 250 -24.10 -23.46 13.03
C PRO A 250 -25.40 -23.64 12.23
N ILE A 251 -25.87 -24.88 12.11
CA ILE A 251 -27.20 -25.22 11.59
C ILE A 251 -28.15 -25.28 12.78
N ILE A 252 -29.19 -24.43 12.77
CA ILE A 252 -30.15 -24.30 13.86
C ILE A 252 -31.50 -24.85 13.40
N ASP A 253 -32.06 -25.77 14.16
CA ASP A 253 -33.43 -26.26 13.99
C ASP A 253 -34.21 -26.08 15.30
N ASN A 254 -35.40 -25.48 15.23
CA ASN A 254 -36.25 -25.19 16.39
C ASN A 254 -35.51 -24.52 17.58
N GLY A 255 -34.59 -23.60 17.28
CA GLY A 255 -33.77 -22.88 18.27
C GLY A 255 -32.62 -23.70 18.88
N HIS A 256 -32.40 -24.93 18.43
CA HIS A 256 -31.32 -25.79 18.89
C HIS A 256 -30.28 -26.02 17.78
N PRO A 257 -28.97 -25.89 18.06
CA PRO A 257 -27.94 -26.22 17.09
C PRO A 257 -27.92 -27.75 16.88
N ILE A 258 -28.13 -28.18 15.64
CA ILE A 258 -28.13 -29.61 15.25
C ILE A 258 -26.86 -30.02 14.51
N GLY A 259 -26.03 -29.05 14.13
CA GLY A 259 -24.79 -29.27 13.40
C GLY A 259 -24.10 -27.96 13.02
N ALA A 260 -23.13 -28.04 12.12
CA ALA A 260 -22.47 -26.87 11.53
C ALA A 260 -22.14 -27.13 10.06
N VAL A 261 -22.19 -26.07 9.25
CA VAL A 261 -21.65 -26.05 7.89
C VAL A 261 -20.31 -25.33 7.92
N VAL A 262 -19.28 -25.98 7.39
CA VAL A 262 -17.96 -25.39 7.20
C VAL A 262 -17.76 -25.11 5.73
N VAL A 263 -17.41 -23.87 5.41
CA VAL A 263 -17.01 -23.43 4.07
C VAL A 263 -15.53 -23.06 4.15
N PHE A 264 -14.69 -23.65 3.30
CA PHE A 264 -13.25 -23.46 3.32
C PHE A 264 -12.66 -23.26 1.93
N LYS A 265 -11.53 -22.57 1.88
CA LYS A 265 -10.82 -22.20 0.66
C LYS A 265 -9.34 -22.47 0.83
N ASP A 266 -8.75 -23.11 -0.18
CA ASP A 266 -7.30 -23.27 -0.30
C ASP A 266 -6.64 -21.91 -0.60
N ILE A 267 -5.74 -21.46 0.28
CA ILE A 267 -5.05 -20.17 0.16
C ILE A 267 -3.56 -20.33 -0.23
N SER A 268 -3.13 -21.52 -0.67
CA SER A 268 -1.74 -21.79 -1.03
C SER A 268 -1.22 -20.82 -2.11
N ALA A 269 -1.94 -20.72 -3.24
CA ALA A 269 -1.57 -19.83 -4.34
C ALA A 269 -1.55 -18.35 -3.94
N ARG A 270 -2.41 -17.96 -2.98
CA ARG A 270 -2.43 -16.58 -2.46
C ARG A 270 -1.18 -16.30 -1.62
N ARG A 271 -0.80 -17.22 -0.72
CA ARG A 271 0.41 -17.08 0.10
C ARG A 271 1.68 -17.06 -0.74
N GLU A 272 1.76 -17.90 -1.77
CA GLU A 272 2.89 -17.92 -2.71
C GLU A 272 3.02 -16.57 -3.43
N ALA A 273 1.90 -16.06 -3.99
CA ALA A 273 1.89 -14.77 -4.68
C ALA A 273 2.22 -13.59 -3.75
N GLU A 274 1.72 -13.58 -2.51
CA GLU A 274 2.06 -12.57 -1.50
C GLU A 274 3.55 -12.62 -1.14
N GLY A 275 4.13 -13.82 -1.01
CA GLY A 275 5.56 -14.01 -0.76
C GLY A 275 6.46 -13.58 -1.92
N GLU A 276 6.07 -13.86 -3.17
CA GLU A 276 6.77 -13.39 -4.36
C GLU A 276 6.71 -11.88 -4.51
N LEU A 277 5.54 -11.29 -4.27
CA LEU A 277 5.35 -9.85 -4.31
C LEU A 277 6.22 -9.15 -3.26
N GLN A 278 6.27 -9.67 -2.03
CA GLN A 278 7.11 -9.13 -0.97
C GLN A 278 8.60 -9.11 -1.36
N LYS A 279 9.11 -10.21 -1.93
CA LYS A 279 10.49 -10.28 -2.43
C LYS A 279 10.75 -9.29 -3.57
N ALA A 280 9.82 -9.19 -4.52
CA ALA A 280 9.94 -8.24 -5.63
C ALA A 280 9.94 -6.79 -5.16
N LEU A 281 9.10 -6.44 -4.16
CA LEU A 281 9.07 -5.11 -3.57
C LEU A 281 10.39 -4.78 -2.84
N GLU A 282 10.95 -5.72 -2.09
CA GLU A 282 12.26 -5.55 -1.43
C GLU A 282 13.38 -5.33 -2.47
N GLU A 283 13.36 -6.04 -3.60
CA GLU A 283 14.33 -5.84 -4.68
C GLU A 283 14.18 -4.46 -5.34
N VAL A 284 12.94 -4.02 -5.60
CA VAL A 284 12.66 -2.69 -6.16
C VAL A 284 13.10 -1.58 -5.21
N GLU A 285 12.87 -1.72 -3.90
CA GLU A 285 13.28 -0.73 -2.90
C GLU A 285 14.81 -0.62 -2.83
N ASN A 286 15.51 -1.75 -2.84
CA ASN A 286 16.98 -1.78 -2.88
C ASN A 286 17.55 -1.12 -4.14
N LEU A 287 16.97 -1.42 -5.32
CA LEU A 287 17.37 -0.81 -6.59
C LEU A 287 17.10 0.70 -6.60
N LYS A 288 15.93 1.11 -6.10
CA LYS A 288 15.56 2.53 -5.99
C LYS A 288 16.54 3.27 -5.09
N HIS A 289 16.86 2.73 -3.92
CA HIS A 289 17.80 3.38 -3.01
C HIS A 289 19.19 3.50 -3.63
N ARG A 290 19.66 2.48 -4.35
CA ARG A 290 20.93 2.52 -5.09
C ARG A 290 20.93 3.61 -6.16
N LEU A 291 19.86 3.72 -6.95
CA LEU A 291 19.70 4.76 -7.96
C LEU A 291 19.61 6.16 -7.35
N GLU A 292 18.93 6.34 -6.22
CA GLU A 292 18.86 7.63 -5.53
C GLU A 292 20.23 8.06 -5.00
N MET A 293 21.02 7.12 -4.46
CA MET A 293 22.39 7.37 -4.02
C MET A 293 23.31 7.72 -5.20
N GLU A 294 23.20 6.98 -6.31
CA GLU A 294 23.95 7.24 -7.53
C GLU A 294 23.56 8.59 -8.13
N ASN A 295 22.27 8.94 -8.17
CA ASN A 295 21.80 10.23 -8.66
C ASN A 295 22.22 11.39 -7.75
N ALA A 296 22.15 11.23 -6.42
CA ALA A 296 22.66 12.22 -5.48
C ALA A 296 24.16 12.46 -5.66
N TYR A 297 24.93 11.38 -5.81
CA TYR A 297 26.36 11.43 -6.08
C TYR A 297 26.67 12.06 -7.44
N LEU A 298 25.99 11.66 -8.52
CA LEU A 298 26.14 12.24 -9.86
C LEU A 298 25.73 13.72 -9.90
N GLN A 299 24.72 14.13 -9.12
CA GLN A 299 24.35 15.54 -9.00
C GLN A 299 25.42 16.34 -8.24
N GLU A 300 26.04 15.75 -7.23
CA GLU A 300 27.17 16.34 -6.51
C GLU A 300 28.42 16.42 -7.40
N GLU A 301 28.66 15.39 -8.21
CA GLU A 301 29.71 15.33 -9.24
C GLU A 301 29.47 16.37 -10.33
N LEU A 302 28.27 16.46 -10.91
CA LEU A 302 27.90 17.49 -11.89
C LEU A 302 28.07 18.90 -11.32
N ARG A 303 27.61 19.15 -10.09
CA ARG A 303 27.82 20.44 -9.42
C ARG A 303 29.31 20.73 -9.27
N ALA A 304 30.12 19.73 -8.91
CA ALA A 304 31.57 19.87 -8.85
C ALA A 304 32.18 20.11 -10.24
N GLU A 305 31.75 19.41 -11.29
CA GLU A 305 32.23 19.62 -12.66
C GLU A 305 32.01 21.04 -13.16
N TYR A 306 30.89 21.69 -12.81
CA TYR A 306 30.64 23.11 -13.12
C TYR A 306 31.60 24.07 -12.40
N HIS A 307 32.25 23.63 -11.30
CA HIS A 307 33.17 24.45 -10.52
C HIS A 307 34.64 24.30 -10.93
N PHE A 308 35.07 23.15 -11.45
CA PHE A 308 36.49 22.86 -11.72
C PHE A 308 36.81 22.88 -13.23
N HIS A 309 37.77 23.73 -13.62
CA HIS A 309 38.22 23.90 -15.01
C HIS A 309 39.71 23.52 -15.12
N GLU A 310 40.22 23.35 -16.35
CA GLU A 310 41.59 22.89 -16.65
C GLU A 310 42.68 23.62 -15.85
N LEU A 311 43.85 23.00 -15.69
CA LEU A 311 45.02 23.63 -15.06
C LEU A 311 45.49 24.82 -15.91
N VAL A 312 45.12 26.04 -15.49
CA VAL A 312 45.48 27.30 -16.15
C VAL A 312 46.83 27.81 -15.64
N GLY A 313 47.81 27.96 -16.53
CA GLY A 313 49.13 28.53 -16.23
C GLY A 313 50.17 28.24 -17.32
N GLN A 314 51.16 29.13 -17.44
CA GLN A 314 52.29 29.02 -18.38
C GLN A 314 53.65 28.93 -17.66
N SER A 315 53.69 29.14 -16.35
CA SER A 315 54.91 29.03 -15.55
C SER A 315 55.55 27.64 -15.64
N GLU A 316 56.87 27.59 -15.43
CA GLU A 316 57.60 26.32 -15.38
C GLU A 316 57.14 25.41 -14.22
N ALA A 317 56.59 26.00 -13.15
CA ALA A 317 55.99 25.27 -12.04
C ALA A 317 54.77 24.45 -12.51
N ILE A 318 53.83 25.08 -13.20
CA ILE A 318 52.63 24.41 -13.74
C ILE A 318 53.00 23.38 -14.82
N LYS A 319 53.92 23.72 -15.74
CA LYS A 319 54.43 22.76 -16.73
C LYS A 319 55.11 21.56 -16.07
N GLY A 320 55.84 21.79 -14.98
CA GLY A 320 56.47 20.74 -14.18
C GLY A 320 55.44 19.79 -13.57
N ILE A 321 54.36 20.34 -13.00
CA ILE A 321 53.23 19.56 -12.48
C ILE A 321 52.57 18.75 -13.61
N ALA A 322 52.27 19.37 -14.75
CA ALA A 322 51.66 18.69 -15.89
C ALA A 322 52.51 17.52 -16.42
N ARG A 323 53.84 17.68 -16.49
CA ARG A 323 54.76 16.59 -16.85
C ARG A 323 54.70 15.44 -15.84
N ARG A 324 54.68 15.74 -14.53
CA ARG A 324 54.55 14.71 -13.48
C ARG A 324 53.21 13.99 -13.53
N ILE A 325 52.12 14.72 -13.81
CA ILE A 325 50.80 14.14 -14.03
C ILE A 325 50.85 13.14 -15.19
N GLY A 326 51.43 13.52 -16.33
CA GLY A 326 51.55 12.62 -17.49
C GLY A 326 52.35 11.35 -17.22
N LEU A 327 53.31 11.37 -16.29
CA LEU A 327 54.08 10.19 -15.89
C LEU A 327 53.30 9.25 -14.97
N VAL A 328 52.52 9.79 -14.02
CA VAL A 328 51.85 8.98 -12.99
C VAL A 328 50.42 8.58 -13.37
N ALA A 329 49.74 9.36 -14.21
CA ALA A 329 48.37 9.11 -14.60
C ALA A 329 48.13 7.69 -15.20
N PRO A 330 48.97 7.12 -16.08
CA PRO A 330 48.76 5.76 -16.62
C PRO A 330 49.14 4.64 -15.63
N THR A 331 49.48 4.95 -14.38
CA THR A 331 49.87 3.96 -13.36
C THR A 331 48.83 3.86 -12.25
N ASP A 332 48.77 2.73 -11.55
CA ASP A 332 47.97 2.55 -10.33
C ASP A 332 48.67 3.05 -9.05
N ALA A 333 49.77 3.80 -9.18
CA ALA A 333 50.51 4.30 -8.02
C ALA A 333 49.70 5.33 -7.22
N ASN A 334 49.82 5.26 -5.89
CA ASN A 334 49.28 6.26 -4.98
C ASN A 334 50.02 7.59 -5.16
N VAL A 335 49.26 8.68 -5.22
CA VAL A 335 49.81 10.04 -5.38
C VAL A 335 49.56 10.83 -4.12
N LEU A 336 50.59 11.50 -3.60
CA LEU A 336 50.45 12.46 -2.52
C LEU A 336 50.67 13.88 -3.05
N ILE A 337 49.63 14.72 -2.94
CA ILE A 337 49.65 16.12 -3.35
C ILE A 337 49.86 17.01 -2.12
N THR A 338 51.02 17.64 -2.04
CA THR A 338 51.37 18.55 -0.94
C THR A 338 51.26 20.00 -1.39
N GLY A 339 50.74 20.88 -0.54
CA GLY A 339 50.78 22.32 -0.81
C GLY A 339 49.78 23.10 0.02
N GLU A 340 49.98 24.42 0.09
CA GLU A 340 49.15 25.31 0.88
C GLU A 340 47.66 25.25 0.49
N SER A 341 46.81 25.71 1.40
CA SER A 341 45.38 25.85 1.11
C SER A 341 45.17 26.83 -0.05
N GLY A 342 44.17 26.53 -0.89
CA GLY A 342 43.83 27.37 -2.04
C GLY A 342 44.80 27.32 -3.24
N THR A 343 45.78 26.41 -3.28
CA THR A 343 46.73 26.31 -4.41
C THR A 343 46.19 25.54 -5.63
N GLY A 344 45.07 24.82 -5.47
CA GLY A 344 44.46 24.00 -6.53
C GLY A 344 44.79 22.51 -6.49
N LYS A 345 45.10 21.94 -5.30
CA LYS A 345 45.41 20.50 -5.13
C LYS A 345 44.34 19.58 -5.73
N GLU A 346 43.09 19.98 -5.63
CA GLU A 346 41.96 19.23 -6.17
C GLU A 346 41.94 19.20 -7.71
N LEU A 347 42.30 20.30 -8.36
CA LEU A 347 42.44 20.36 -9.82
C LEU A 347 43.55 19.43 -10.30
N ILE A 348 44.66 19.34 -9.55
CA ILE A 348 45.75 18.40 -9.81
C ILE A 348 45.23 16.97 -9.69
N ALA A 349 44.48 16.63 -8.65
CA ALA A 349 43.90 15.30 -8.46
C ALA A 349 42.96 14.91 -9.60
N ARG A 350 42.09 15.84 -10.04
CA ARG A 350 41.18 15.61 -11.17
C ARG A 350 41.94 15.42 -12.48
N ALA A 351 42.98 16.22 -12.73
CA ALA A 351 43.81 16.10 -13.91
C ALA A 351 44.54 14.73 -13.96
N ILE A 352 44.99 14.21 -12.82
CA ILE A 352 45.56 12.85 -12.73
C ILE A 352 44.52 11.80 -13.09
N HIS A 353 43.31 11.90 -12.54
CA HIS A 353 42.23 10.95 -12.82
C HIS A 353 41.81 10.97 -14.30
N GLN A 354 41.61 12.16 -14.89
CA GLN A 354 41.22 12.32 -16.29
C GLN A 354 42.29 11.82 -17.27
N ALA A 355 43.57 11.94 -16.91
CA ALA A 355 44.68 11.44 -17.72
C ALA A 355 44.96 9.94 -17.51
N SER A 356 44.19 9.25 -16.66
CA SER A 356 44.40 7.84 -16.33
C SER A 356 43.53 6.87 -17.13
N ASP A 357 43.86 5.58 -17.05
CA ASP A 357 43.04 4.50 -17.62
C ASP A 357 41.68 4.35 -16.93
N ARG A 358 41.50 4.98 -15.75
CA ARG A 358 40.25 4.98 -14.97
C ARG A 358 39.41 6.25 -15.20
N ARG A 359 39.70 7.06 -16.22
CA ARG A 359 38.97 8.32 -16.50
C ARG A 359 37.46 8.17 -16.71
N ASP A 360 37.03 7.00 -17.18
CA ASP A 360 35.61 6.67 -17.45
C ASP A 360 34.94 6.01 -16.23
N ARG A 361 35.65 5.92 -15.09
CA ARG A 361 35.20 5.33 -13.81
C ARG A 361 35.02 6.46 -12.78
N PRO A 362 34.20 6.25 -11.73
CA PRO A 362 33.93 7.32 -10.77
C PRO A 362 35.20 7.76 -10.00
N MET A 363 35.27 9.06 -9.72
CA MET A 363 36.24 9.65 -8.80
C MET A 363 35.52 10.06 -7.51
N ILE A 364 35.50 9.17 -6.52
CA ILE A 364 34.89 9.46 -5.21
C ILE A 364 35.79 10.44 -4.47
N ARG A 365 35.21 11.54 -4.00
CA ARG A 365 35.94 12.58 -3.27
C ARG A 365 35.52 12.61 -1.81
N VAL A 366 36.49 12.79 -0.93
CA VAL A 366 36.27 12.86 0.51
C VAL A 366 37.13 13.97 1.09
N ASN A 367 36.51 14.95 1.73
CA ASN A 367 37.22 15.91 2.57
C ASN A 367 37.26 15.37 4.00
N CYS A 368 38.44 14.97 4.47
CA CYS A 368 38.62 14.37 5.78
C CYS A 368 38.33 15.33 6.94
N ALA A 369 38.52 16.64 6.76
CA ALA A 369 38.23 17.63 7.81
C ALA A 369 36.74 17.90 8.00
N ALA A 370 35.92 17.65 6.98
CA ALA A 370 34.47 17.87 7.06
C ALA A 370 33.74 16.76 7.82
N ILE A 371 34.39 15.62 8.07
CA ILE A 371 33.77 14.45 8.67
C ILE A 371 34.03 14.43 10.18
N PRO A 372 32.98 14.39 11.03
CA PRO A 372 33.16 14.22 12.48
C PRO A 372 33.92 12.93 12.78
N LYS A 373 34.84 12.99 13.77
CA LYS A 373 35.70 11.84 14.13
C LYS A 373 34.91 10.56 14.41
N ASP A 374 33.76 10.68 15.08
CA ASP A 374 32.89 9.55 15.44
C ASP A 374 32.19 8.90 14.22
N LEU A 375 32.02 9.65 13.12
CA LEU A 375 31.38 9.17 11.90
C LEU A 375 32.39 8.77 10.81
N PHE A 376 33.68 9.06 11.02
CA PHE A 376 34.72 8.84 10.03
C PHE A 376 34.78 7.38 9.56
N GLU A 377 34.79 6.45 10.50
CA GLU A 377 34.84 5.02 10.19
C GLU A 377 33.63 4.56 9.38
N SER A 378 32.44 5.02 9.77
CA SER A 378 31.16 4.69 9.13
C SER A 378 31.05 5.28 7.72
N GLU A 379 31.54 6.49 7.48
CA GLU A 379 31.57 7.09 6.14
C GLU A 379 32.53 6.35 5.21
N PHE A 380 33.74 6.04 5.67
CA PHE A 380 34.77 5.44 4.81
C PHE A 380 34.50 3.98 4.49
N PHE A 381 34.15 3.18 5.50
CA PHE A 381 34.01 1.73 5.39
C PHE A 381 32.55 1.27 5.35
N GLY A 382 31.58 2.11 5.68
CA GLY A 382 30.18 1.71 5.76
C GLY A 382 29.86 0.92 7.02
N HIS A 383 28.58 0.66 7.26
CA HIS A 383 28.09 -0.08 8.42
C HIS A 383 26.90 -0.97 8.07
N THR A 384 26.70 -2.01 8.87
CA THR A 384 25.48 -2.81 8.87
C THR A 384 24.49 -2.29 9.90
N LYS A 385 23.21 -2.56 9.70
CA LYS A 385 22.13 -2.24 10.63
C LYS A 385 22.46 -2.79 12.03
N GLY A 386 22.32 -1.94 13.04
CA GLY A 386 22.61 -2.30 14.43
C GLY A 386 24.09 -2.26 14.83
N ALA A 387 25.00 -1.80 13.96
CA ALA A 387 26.43 -1.69 14.29
C ALA A 387 26.74 -0.71 15.43
N PHE A 388 25.95 0.35 15.59
CA PHE A 388 26.05 1.32 16.69
C PHE A 388 24.68 1.95 16.98
N THR A 389 24.56 2.69 18.09
CA THR A 389 23.33 3.41 18.46
C THR A 389 22.99 4.48 17.42
N GLY A 390 22.00 4.20 16.56
CA GLY A 390 21.60 5.08 15.45
C GLY A 390 21.72 4.43 14.06
N ALA A 391 22.34 3.25 13.94
CA ALA A 391 22.43 2.48 12.69
C ALA A 391 21.10 1.79 12.34
N MET A 392 20.11 2.57 11.88
CA MET A 392 18.76 2.09 11.55
C MET A 392 18.70 1.27 10.25
N SER A 393 19.66 1.48 9.35
CA SER A 393 19.79 0.81 8.04
C SER A 393 21.25 0.52 7.73
N ASP A 394 21.50 -0.34 6.74
CA ASP A 394 22.84 -0.53 6.18
C ASP A 394 23.28 0.73 5.42
N ARG A 395 24.59 1.02 5.41
CA ARG A 395 25.17 2.12 4.64
C ARG A 395 26.46 1.69 3.96
N THR A 396 26.54 1.94 2.66
CA THR A 396 27.74 1.71 1.84
C THR A 396 28.81 2.77 2.13
N GLY A 397 30.06 2.34 2.30
CA GLY A 397 31.21 3.23 2.54
C GLY A 397 31.80 3.83 1.26
N ARG A 398 32.61 4.90 1.41
CA ARG A 398 33.30 5.57 0.29
C ARG A 398 34.24 4.65 -0.49
N PHE A 399 34.90 3.70 0.18
CA PHE A 399 35.77 2.74 -0.51
C PHE A 399 35.01 1.81 -1.45
N GLU A 400 33.82 1.37 -1.05
CA GLU A 400 32.98 0.50 -1.87
C GLU A 400 32.34 1.27 -3.03
N LEU A 401 31.99 2.54 -2.82
CA LEU A 401 31.56 3.42 -3.91
C LEU A 401 32.67 3.70 -4.93
N ALA A 402 33.93 3.67 -4.50
CA ALA A 402 35.10 3.93 -5.34
C ALA A 402 35.64 2.67 -6.05
N ASP A 403 34.99 1.52 -5.88
CA ASP A 403 35.48 0.26 -6.43
C ASP A 403 35.60 0.30 -7.96
N GLY A 404 36.75 -0.11 -8.48
CA GLY A 404 37.15 0.03 -9.88
C GLY A 404 37.45 1.46 -10.34
N GLY A 405 37.33 2.46 -9.45
CA GLY A 405 37.52 3.88 -9.73
C GLY A 405 38.71 4.50 -9.00
N THR A 406 38.58 5.78 -8.65
CA THR A 406 39.59 6.56 -7.91
C THR A 406 38.98 7.16 -6.65
N LEU A 407 39.70 7.12 -5.53
CA LEU A 407 39.34 7.78 -4.28
C LEU A 407 40.31 8.94 -4.04
N PHE A 408 39.76 10.15 -3.98
CA PHE A 408 40.48 11.37 -3.63
C PHE A 408 40.23 11.73 -2.17
N LEU A 409 41.32 11.75 -1.39
CA LEU A 409 41.33 12.08 0.03
C LEU A 409 41.92 13.47 0.22
N ASP A 410 41.08 14.48 0.38
CA ASP A 410 41.53 15.82 0.72
C ASP A 410 41.75 15.93 2.23
N GLU A 411 42.78 16.69 2.60
CA GLU A 411 43.21 16.89 4.00
C GLU A 411 43.48 15.56 4.75
N VAL A 412 44.21 14.63 4.12
CA VAL A 412 44.54 13.31 4.69
C VAL A 412 45.28 13.36 6.03
N GLY A 413 45.87 14.51 6.38
CA GLY A 413 46.49 14.74 7.69
C GLY A 413 45.47 14.81 8.85
N GLU A 414 44.19 15.03 8.58
CA GLU A 414 43.13 15.13 9.60
C GLU A 414 42.58 13.76 10.03
N ILE A 415 43.04 12.67 9.40
CA ILE A 415 42.55 11.32 9.69
C ILE A 415 42.97 10.90 11.11
N PRO A 416 42.02 10.51 11.98
CA PRO A 416 42.33 10.03 13.32
C PRO A 416 43.36 8.88 13.32
N LEU A 417 44.34 8.95 14.23
CA LEU A 417 45.45 7.98 14.32
C LEU A 417 44.97 6.51 14.39
N GLU A 418 43.87 6.27 15.08
CA GLU A 418 43.26 4.94 15.24
C GLU A 418 42.76 4.36 13.91
N LEU A 419 42.29 5.21 12.99
CA LEU A 419 41.73 4.81 11.69
C LEU A 419 42.79 4.71 10.59
N GLN A 420 43.95 5.35 10.78
CA GLN A 420 45.08 5.24 9.85
C GLN A 420 45.52 3.79 9.64
N GLY A 421 45.41 2.92 10.67
CA GLY A 421 45.70 1.49 10.55
C GLY A 421 44.74 0.73 9.64
N LYS A 422 43.44 1.10 9.64
CA LYS A 422 42.45 0.50 8.73
C LYS A 422 42.67 0.99 7.30
N LEU A 423 42.91 2.29 7.12
CA LEU A 423 43.25 2.85 5.82
C LEU A 423 44.48 2.16 5.21
N LEU A 424 45.52 1.92 6.02
CA LEU A 424 46.71 1.20 5.58
C LEU A 424 46.39 -0.21 5.06
N ARG A 425 45.54 -0.98 5.76
CA ARG A 425 45.11 -2.31 5.31
C ARG A 425 44.42 -2.26 3.95
N VAL A 426 43.52 -1.30 3.74
CA VAL A 426 42.87 -1.14 2.42
C VAL A 426 43.88 -0.81 1.33
N LEU A 427 44.86 0.05 1.60
CA LEU A 427 45.90 0.42 0.64
C LEU A 427 46.91 -0.69 0.36
N GLN A 428 47.10 -1.64 1.29
CA GLN A 428 48.06 -2.74 1.17
C GLN A 428 47.40 -3.98 0.58
N ASP A 429 46.30 -4.42 1.18
CA ASP A 429 45.66 -5.71 0.93
C ASP A 429 44.43 -5.59 0.01
N GLN A 430 44.01 -4.37 -0.35
CA GLN A 430 42.80 -4.12 -1.13
C GLN A 430 41.54 -4.71 -0.47
N GLN A 431 41.56 -4.83 0.86
CA GLN A 431 40.52 -5.47 1.65
C GLN A 431 40.09 -4.60 2.82
N PHE A 432 38.79 -4.62 3.13
CA PHE A 432 38.23 -3.91 4.27
C PHE A 432 37.02 -4.65 4.86
N GLU A 433 36.60 -4.25 6.06
CA GLU A 433 35.42 -4.77 6.77
C GLU A 433 34.50 -3.61 7.11
N ARG A 434 33.18 -3.80 6.99
CA ARG A 434 32.19 -2.81 7.41
C ARG A 434 32.10 -2.78 8.93
N VAL A 435 31.71 -1.63 9.50
CA VAL A 435 31.47 -1.54 10.94
C VAL A 435 30.31 -2.46 11.32
N GLY A 436 30.55 -3.38 12.27
CA GLY A 436 29.56 -4.39 12.69
C GLY A 436 29.52 -5.66 11.85
N GLU A 437 30.34 -5.77 10.80
CA GLU A 437 30.43 -6.95 9.93
C GLU A 437 31.84 -7.56 9.99
N ASN A 438 31.96 -8.88 10.26
CA ASN A 438 33.24 -9.59 10.22
C ASN A 438 33.58 -10.15 8.82
N ARG A 439 32.85 -9.72 7.80
CA ARG A 439 33.04 -10.18 6.43
C ARG A 439 34.02 -9.25 5.72
N THR A 440 35.16 -9.80 5.33
CA THR A 440 36.14 -9.10 4.50
C THR A 440 35.61 -8.91 3.08
N ARG A 441 35.78 -7.70 2.54
CA ARG A 441 35.40 -7.30 1.18
C ARG A 441 36.63 -6.84 0.42
N GLU A 442 36.76 -7.25 -0.83
CA GLU A 442 37.84 -6.82 -1.72
C GLU A 442 37.41 -5.59 -2.54
N VAL A 443 38.32 -4.64 -2.73
CA VAL A 443 38.11 -3.42 -3.53
C VAL A 443 39.34 -3.07 -4.35
N ASN A 444 39.14 -2.67 -5.60
CA ASN A 444 40.21 -2.16 -6.45
C ASN A 444 40.09 -0.64 -6.60
N VAL A 445 40.73 0.10 -5.70
CA VAL A 445 40.63 1.57 -5.66
C VAL A 445 42.01 2.20 -5.83
N ARG A 446 42.13 3.14 -6.77
CA ARG A 446 43.32 4.01 -6.87
C ARG A 446 43.17 5.17 -5.89
N VAL A 447 44.20 5.46 -5.09
CA VAL A 447 44.14 6.54 -4.10
C VAL A 447 45.00 7.73 -4.49
N ILE A 448 44.40 8.92 -4.43
CA ILE A 448 45.08 10.21 -4.54
C ILE A 448 44.82 10.95 -3.23
N ALA A 449 45.86 11.28 -2.48
CA ALA A 449 45.75 12.00 -1.22
C ALA A 449 46.27 13.43 -1.36
N ALA A 450 45.68 14.38 -0.65
CA ALA A 450 46.12 15.77 -0.60
C ALA A 450 46.22 16.25 0.85
N THR A 451 47.17 17.16 1.11
CA THR A 451 47.37 17.76 2.43
C THR A 451 48.06 19.12 2.32
N ASN A 452 47.73 20.02 3.25
CA ASN A 452 48.44 21.27 3.51
C ASN A 452 49.44 21.15 4.67
N ARG A 453 49.36 20.09 5.49
CA ARG A 453 50.28 19.82 6.59
C ARG A 453 51.55 19.13 6.12
N ASP A 454 52.66 19.36 6.82
CA ASP A 454 53.89 18.61 6.60
C ASP A 454 53.82 17.24 7.31
N LEU A 455 53.38 16.21 6.58
CA LEU A 455 53.26 14.86 7.11
C LEU A 455 54.58 14.30 7.66
N LYS A 456 55.75 14.76 7.18
CA LYS A 456 57.03 14.30 7.74
C LYS A 456 57.21 14.76 9.19
N THR A 457 56.73 15.97 9.50
CA THR A 457 56.75 16.52 10.85
C THR A 457 55.70 15.84 11.73
N GLU A 458 54.49 15.61 11.20
CA GLU A 458 53.42 14.86 11.89
C GLU A 458 53.86 13.42 12.26
N VAL A 459 54.62 12.75 11.39
CA VAL A 459 55.21 11.43 11.70
C VAL A 459 56.22 11.52 12.84
N ARG A 460 57.07 12.57 12.88
CA ARG A 460 58.01 12.78 13.99
C ARG A 460 57.29 13.05 15.31
N ASN A 461 56.14 13.73 15.25
CA ASN A 461 55.29 14.02 16.40
C ASN A 461 54.41 12.83 16.82
N LYS A 462 54.41 11.72 16.07
CA LYS A 462 53.55 10.53 16.26
C LYS A 462 52.06 10.81 16.08
N GLU A 463 51.71 11.87 15.37
CA GLU A 463 50.33 12.23 15.01
C GLU A 463 49.91 11.57 13.68
N PHE A 464 50.89 11.09 12.91
CA PHE A 464 50.68 10.31 11.69
C PHE A 464 51.58 9.07 11.67
N ARG A 465 51.07 7.94 11.17
CA ARG A 465 51.85 6.70 11.09
C ARG A 465 52.85 6.73 9.95
N GLU A 466 54.07 6.31 10.24
CA GLU A 466 55.18 6.24 9.29
C GLU A 466 54.88 5.28 8.11
N ASP A 467 54.30 4.12 8.40
CA ASP A 467 53.95 3.11 7.39
C ASP A 467 52.91 3.60 6.37
N LEU A 468 51.86 4.28 6.85
CA LEU A 468 50.86 4.91 6.00
C LEU A 468 51.47 6.04 5.17
N TYR A 469 52.35 6.86 5.76
CA TYR A 469 53.01 7.94 5.04
C TYR A 469 53.79 7.40 3.83
N PHE A 470 54.58 6.35 4.01
CA PHE A 470 55.32 5.75 2.89
C PHE A 470 54.41 5.13 1.83
N ARG A 471 53.25 4.56 2.22
CA ARG A 471 52.28 3.98 1.28
C ARG A 471 51.50 5.02 0.48
N LEU A 472 51.27 6.21 1.05
CA LEU A 472 50.65 7.34 0.36
C LEU A 472 51.66 8.10 -0.50
N ASN A 473 52.88 8.31 0.02
CA ASN A 473 53.94 9.10 -0.61
C ASN A 473 54.75 8.28 -1.64
N VAL A 474 54.08 7.46 -2.45
CA VAL A 474 54.75 6.70 -3.54
C VAL A 474 55.15 7.63 -4.67
N PHE A 475 54.27 8.58 -5.03
CA PHE A 475 54.57 9.60 -6.02
C PHE A 475 54.16 11.00 -5.52
N PRO A 476 55.11 11.82 -5.02
CA PRO A 476 54.82 13.16 -4.54
C PRO A 476 54.66 14.19 -5.67
N ILE A 477 53.59 14.99 -5.59
CA ILE A 477 53.39 16.17 -6.42
C ILE A 477 53.20 17.38 -5.51
N GLU A 478 54.05 18.38 -5.71
CA GLU A 478 53.97 19.63 -4.95
C GLU A 478 53.15 20.66 -5.73
N SER A 479 52.09 21.17 -5.09
CA SER A 479 51.26 22.26 -5.57
C SER A 479 51.87 23.59 -5.12
N VAL A 480 52.53 24.26 -6.06
CA VAL A 480 53.31 25.48 -5.82
C VAL A 480 52.39 26.66 -5.48
N PRO A 481 52.70 27.45 -4.42
CA PRO A 481 51.89 28.61 -4.04
C PRO A 481 51.97 29.74 -5.08
N LEU A 482 50.92 30.57 -5.14
CA LEU A 482 50.72 31.57 -6.19
C LEU A 482 51.86 32.58 -6.26
N ARG A 483 52.42 32.99 -5.12
CA ARG A 483 53.59 33.88 -5.02
C ARG A 483 54.86 33.36 -5.70
N GLN A 484 55.00 32.04 -5.86
CA GLN A 484 56.15 31.43 -6.55
C GLN A 484 55.88 31.22 -8.06
N ARG A 485 54.67 31.53 -8.53
CA ARG A 485 54.24 31.49 -9.93
C ARG A 485 53.52 32.77 -10.35
N ALA A 486 54.10 33.92 -9.99
CA ALA A 486 53.50 35.23 -10.22
C ALA A 486 53.16 35.51 -11.71
N GLU A 487 53.90 34.90 -12.63
CA GLU A 487 53.66 34.95 -14.09
C GLU A 487 52.28 34.41 -14.49
N ASP A 488 51.68 33.52 -13.70
CA ASP A 488 50.36 32.95 -13.97
C ASP A 488 49.20 33.83 -13.45
N ILE A 489 49.48 34.79 -12.55
CA ILE A 489 48.46 35.63 -11.92
C ILE A 489 47.62 36.40 -12.97
N PRO A 490 48.20 37.06 -13.98
CA PRO A 490 47.41 37.80 -14.97
C PRO A 490 46.48 36.89 -15.78
N LEU A 491 46.97 35.70 -16.15
CA LEU A 491 46.20 34.70 -16.90
C LEU A 491 45.02 34.18 -16.08
N LEU A 492 45.28 33.80 -14.83
CA LEU A 492 44.27 33.34 -13.88
C LEU A 492 43.24 34.44 -13.60
N ALA A 493 43.69 35.67 -13.38
CA ALA A 493 42.81 36.79 -13.10
C ALA A 493 41.87 37.11 -14.27
N GLN A 494 42.39 37.08 -15.50
CA GLN A 494 41.58 37.30 -16.70
C GLN A 494 40.54 36.19 -16.89
N GLU A 495 40.91 34.93 -16.62
CA GLU A 495 39.98 33.80 -16.72
C GLU A 495 38.86 33.90 -15.69
N PHE A 496 39.19 34.17 -14.42
CA PHE A 496 38.19 34.39 -13.37
C PHE A 496 37.29 35.58 -13.67
N LEU A 497 37.83 36.67 -14.23
CA LEU A 497 37.05 37.84 -14.61
C LEU A 497 36.05 37.50 -15.71
N ASN A 498 36.50 36.89 -16.80
CA ASN A 498 35.66 36.48 -17.91
C ASN A 498 34.54 35.53 -17.45
N ARG A 499 34.89 34.54 -16.62
CA ARG A 499 33.95 33.57 -16.06
C ARG A 499 32.91 34.25 -15.18
N THR A 500 33.34 35.15 -14.31
CA THR A 500 32.45 35.80 -13.36
C THR A 500 31.51 36.79 -14.05
N CYS A 501 31.99 37.52 -15.06
CA CYS A 501 31.14 38.34 -15.93
C CYS A 501 30.05 37.50 -16.63
N ARG A 502 30.40 36.32 -17.17
CA ARG A 502 29.42 35.39 -17.76
C ARG A 502 28.40 34.88 -16.74
N LYS A 503 28.87 34.50 -15.54
CA LYS A 503 28.01 33.99 -14.44
C LYS A 503 26.98 35.03 -14.00
N PHE A 504 27.37 36.30 -13.89
CA PHE A 504 26.46 37.39 -13.49
C PHE A 504 25.78 38.09 -14.68
N ASN A 505 25.91 37.55 -15.89
CA ASN A 505 25.37 38.12 -17.12
C ASN A 505 25.72 39.61 -17.31
N ARG A 506 26.96 39.98 -16.95
CA ARG A 506 27.50 41.33 -17.07
C ARG A 506 28.36 41.47 -18.33
N PRO A 507 28.46 42.68 -18.91
CA PRO A 507 29.38 42.92 -20.02
C PRO A 507 30.83 42.58 -19.62
N PRO A 508 31.67 42.15 -20.58
CA PRO A 508 33.05 41.77 -20.30
C PRO A 508 33.83 42.98 -19.78
N LEU A 509 34.32 42.88 -18.55
CA LEU A 509 35.22 43.84 -17.93
C LEU A 509 36.67 43.50 -18.32
N GLN A 510 37.55 44.51 -18.29
CA GLN A 510 38.97 44.34 -18.62
C GLN A 510 39.84 44.73 -17.42
N LEU A 511 40.94 44.00 -17.22
CA LEU A 511 41.99 44.36 -16.27
C LEU A 511 42.88 45.43 -16.89
N ARG A 512 43.09 46.55 -16.19
CA ARG A 512 44.07 47.56 -16.61
C ARG A 512 45.47 47.13 -16.18
N ASN A 513 46.51 47.65 -16.83
CA ASN A 513 47.89 47.31 -16.47
C ASN A 513 48.22 47.60 -15.00
N ARG A 514 47.71 48.71 -14.44
CA ARG A 514 47.84 49.04 -13.00
C ARG A 514 47.23 47.96 -12.10
N ASP A 515 46.08 47.40 -12.51
CA ASP A 515 45.40 46.35 -11.75
C ASP A 515 46.22 45.05 -11.78
N VAL A 516 46.80 44.72 -12.93
CA VAL A 516 47.68 43.55 -13.09
C VAL A 516 48.95 43.68 -12.24
N GLU A 517 49.57 44.86 -12.21
CA GLU A 517 50.73 45.13 -11.36
C GLU A 517 50.39 44.97 -9.87
N ALA A 518 49.26 45.52 -9.43
CA ALA A 518 48.78 45.37 -8.05
C ALA A 518 48.56 43.89 -7.69
N LEU A 519 47.85 43.15 -8.54
CA LEU A 519 47.60 41.71 -8.35
C LEU A 519 48.90 40.89 -8.32
N THR A 520 49.89 41.24 -9.13
CA THR A 520 51.17 40.52 -9.20
C THR A 520 52.06 40.81 -7.99
N SER A 521 51.94 42.00 -7.40
CA SER A 521 52.74 42.43 -6.24
C SER A 521 52.30 41.85 -4.90
N TYR A 522 51.06 41.35 -4.81
CA TYR A 522 50.49 40.81 -3.58
C TYR A 522 50.99 39.39 -3.27
N SER A 523 51.10 39.03 -1.98
CA SER A 523 51.68 37.75 -1.54
C SER A 523 50.72 36.57 -1.61
N TRP A 524 49.40 36.82 -1.68
CA TRP A 524 48.33 35.82 -1.81
C TRP A 524 48.39 34.68 -0.76
N PRO A 525 48.21 34.98 0.54
CA PRO A 525 48.17 33.95 1.59
C PRO A 525 47.09 32.88 1.36
N GLY A 526 45.95 33.23 0.75
CA GLY A 526 44.90 32.29 0.34
C GLY A 526 45.02 31.78 -1.09
N ASN A 527 46.15 32.03 -1.75
CA ASN A 527 46.50 31.56 -3.09
C ASN A 527 45.40 31.84 -4.14
N VAL A 528 45.06 30.84 -4.96
CA VAL A 528 44.11 30.98 -6.08
C VAL A 528 42.69 31.23 -5.59
N ARG A 529 42.32 30.67 -4.43
CA ARG A 529 40.99 30.84 -3.84
C ARG A 529 40.75 32.29 -3.42
N GLU A 530 41.76 32.94 -2.87
CA GLU A 530 41.70 34.36 -2.52
C GLU A 530 41.63 35.25 -3.77
N LEU A 531 42.42 34.94 -4.80
CA LEU A 531 42.37 35.64 -6.09
C LEU A 531 40.98 35.54 -6.73
N GLU A 532 40.38 34.35 -6.78
CA GLU A 532 39.03 34.14 -7.30
C GLU A 532 37.99 34.95 -6.51
N ASN A 533 38.01 34.87 -5.18
CA ASN A 533 37.11 35.61 -4.30
C ASN A 533 37.24 37.14 -4.46
N LEU A 534 38.47 37.63 -4.59
CA LEU A 534 38.72 39.06 -4.80
C LEU A 534 38.10 39.51 -6.12
N ILE A 535 38.35 38.79 -7.21
CA ILE A 535 37.82 39.13 -8.54
C ILE A 535 36.29 39.06 -8.53
N GLU A 536 35.70 38.03 -7.90
CA GLU A 536 34.25 37.92 -7.78
C GLU A 536 33.66 39.13 -7.03
N ARG A 537 34.24 39.50 -5.89
CA ARG A 537 33.84 40.70 -5.13
C ARG A 537 33.95 41.98 -5.96
N GLN A 538 34.99 42.10 -6.78
CA GLN A 538 35.17 43.26 -7.64
C GLN A 538 34.14 43.30 -8.77
N VAL A 539 33.81 42.16 -9.39
CA VAL A 539 32.77 42.10 -10.42
C VAL A 539 31.39 42.42 -9.85
N ILE A 540 31.09 42.06 -8.59
CA ILE A 540 29.82 42.39 -7.94
C ILE A 540 29.72 43.89 -7.63
N THR A 541 30.79 44.47 -7.07
CA THR A 541 30.82 45.87 -6.60
C THR A 541 31.00 46.88 -7.74
N ALA A 542 31.62 46.49 -8.85
CA ALA A 542 31.90 47.39 -9.97
C ALA A 542 30.61 47.85 -10.67
N ASP A 543 30.38 49.15 -10.80
CA ASP A 543 29.33 49.69 -11.70
C ASP A 543 29.82 49.67 -13.17
N GLN A 544 31.07 50.06 -13.42
CA GLN A 544 31.70 50.07 -14.76
C GLN A 544 33.22 49.80 -14.77
N GLN A 545 33.92 49.94 -13.64
CA GLN A 545 35.38 49.73 -13.54
C GLN A 545 35.71 48.89 -12.30
N LEU A 546 36.72 48.03 -12.42
CA LEU A 546 37.28 47.27 -11.31
C LEU A 546 38.18 48.19 -10.47
N ASP A 547 38.13 48.07 -9.14
CA ASP A 547 38.98 48.86 -8.24
C ASP A 547 39.71 47.96 -7.24
N PHE A 548 41.02 47.81 -7.42
CA PHE A 548 41.88 46.97 -6.58
C PHE A 548 42.64 47.76 -5.51
N ASP A 549 42.30 49.04 -5.23
CA ASP A 549 43.01 49.87 -4.25
C ASP A 549 43.00 49.28 -2.82
N LEU A 550 42.08 48.35 -2.51
CA LEU A 550 42.03 47.57 -1.27
C LEU A 550 43.28 46.70 -1.03
N LEU A 551 43.96 46.22 -2.08
CA LEU A 551 45.19 45.43 -1.93
C LEU A 551 46.37 46.26 -1.40
N SER A 552 46.28 47.59 -1.46
CA SER A 552 47.34 48.51 -1.05
C SER A 552 47.36 48.78 0.47
N HIS A 553 46.29 48.41 1.19
CA HIS A 553 46.10 48.72 2.62
C HIS A 553 46.20 47.48 3.54
N ASP A 554 46.16 46.26 3.00
CA ASP A 554 46.14 44.99 3.76
C ASP A 554 47.50 44.28 3.83
N GLY A 555 48.61 45.03 3.75
CA GLY A 555 49.97 44.49 3.86
C GLY A 555 50.34 43.89 5.23
N ASP A 556 49.45 43.94 6.23
CA ASP A 556 49.76 43.55 7.62
C ASP A 556 48.65 42.75 8.33
N THR A 557 47.62 42.29 7.61
CA THR A 557 46.48 41.58 8.18
C THR A 557 46.61 40.07 7.95
N THR A 558 47.50 39.43 8.72
CA THR A 558 47.47 37.97 8.90
C THR A 558 46.15 37.56 9.56
N PHE A 559 45.36 36.75 8.85
CA PHE A 559 44.18 36.08 9.40
C PHE A 559 44.61 35.06 10.47
N GLU A 560 44.51 35.42 11.75
CA GLU A 560 44.56 34.45 12.84
C GLU A 560 43.22 33.72 12.95
N THR A 561 43.31 32.40 12.91
CA THR A 561 42.19 31.46 12.91
C THR A 561 41.64 31.35 14.35
N GLU A 562 40.37 31.68 14.54
CA GLU A 562 39.68 31.50 15.81
C GLU A 562 39.48 29.99 16.11
N THR A 563 40.20 29.47 17.09
CA THR A 563 39.77 28.28 17.84
C THR A 563 39.63 28.63 19.31
N THR A 564 38.38 28.60 19.78
CA THR A 564 37.96 28.68 21.17
C THR A 564 38.51 27.53 22.01
N THR A 565 39.34 27.83 23.02
CA THR A 565 39.24 27.20 24.35
C THR A 565 40.02 27.98 25.42
N THR A 566 39.30 28.48 26.42
CA THR A 566 39.74 28.93 27.77
C THR A 566 40.67 30.14 27.92
N PRO A 567 40.39 31.07 28.86
CA PRO A 567 41.03 32.39 28.91
C PRO A 567 42.36 32.31 29.66
N VAL A 568 43.45 32.02 28.93
CA VAL A 568 44.80 32.31 29.41
C VAL A 568 45.19 33.69 28.91
N ARG A 569 45.35 34.61 29.85
CA ARG A 569 45.87 35.96 29.63
C ARG A 569 47.26 35.86 29.00
N HIS A 570 47.39 36.29 27.74
CA HIS A 570 48.66 36.77 27.20
C HIS A 570 48.47 38.14 26.56
N TYR A 571 49.27 39.07 27.07
CA TYR A 571 49.33 40.48 26.71
C TYR A 571 49.79 40.64 25.26
N SER A 572 49.03 41.38 24.45
CA SER A 572 49.58 42.10 23.32
C SER A 572 50.50 43.19 23.86
N SER A 573 51.78 43.11 23.54
CA SER A 573 52.76 44.14 23.81
C SER A 573 52.44 45.38 23.00
N ASP A 574 51.72 46.30 23.63
CA ASP A 574 52.08 47.71 23.70
C ASP A 574 51.65 48.24 25.08
N LEU A 575 52.20 47.61 26.13
CA LEU A 575 52.18 48.22 27.46
C LEU A 575 53.17 49.39 27.44
N LEU A 576 52.66 50.57 27.11
CA LEU A 576 53.38 51.82 27.34
C LEU A 576 53.63 51.95 28.85
N THR A 577 54.88 52.18 29.24
CA THR A 577 55.22 52.44 30.64
C THR A 577 54.51 53.72 31.13
N ASP A 578 54.27 53.87 32.44
CA ASP A 578 53.69 55.10 33.00
C ASP A 578 54.50 56.35 32.59
N GLU A 579 55.79 56.19 32.36
CA GLU A 579 56.67 57.25 31.85
C GLU A 579 56.43 57.55 30.36
N GLN A 580 56.22 56.53 29.51
CA GLN A 580 55.86 56.70 28.09
C GLN A 580 54.46 57.28 27.91
N LEU A 581 53.49 56.86 28.73
CA LEU A 581 52.13 57.42 28.74
C LEU A 581 52.13 58.89 29.12
N ARG A 582 52.89 59.28 30.16
CA ARG A 582 53.03 60.68 30.56
C ARG A 582 53.72 61.53 29.50
N LYS A 583 54.68 60.95 28.76
CA LYS A 583 55.37 61.64 27.67
C LYS A 583 54.43 61.87 26.49
N LEU A 584 53.72 60.84 26.05
CA LEU A 584 52.70 60.95 25.00
C LEU A 584 51.57 61.91 25.38
N GLU A 585 51.10 61.87 26.63
CA GLU A 585 50.08 62.80 27.12
C GLU A 585 50.62 64.24 27.11
N ARG A 586 51.88 64.45 27.53
CA ARG A 586 52.53 65.77 27.49
C ARG A 586 52.67 66.30 26.07
N ASP A 587 53.12 65.47 25.15
CA ASP A 587 53.36 65.85 23.75
C ASP A 587 52.04 66.19 23.05
N ASN A 588 51.00 65.39 23.28
CA ASN A 588 49.66 65.66 22.76
C ASN A 588 49.06 66.96 23.35
N LEU A 589 49.30 67.24 24.64
CA LEU A 589 48.88 68.49 25.27
C LEU A 589 49.63 69.72 24.71
N MET A 590 50.93 69.59 24.40
CA MET A 590 51.70 70.67 23.79
C MET A 590 51.24 70.94 22.36
N GLN A 591 51.00 69.90 21.56
CA GLN A 591 50.50 70.04 20.20
C GLN A 591 49.12 70.69 20.14
N ALA A 592 48.21 70.30 21.05
CA ALA A 592 46.91 70.96 21.17
C ALA A 592 47.01 72.43 21.56
N LEU A 593 47.99 72.81 22.40
CA LEU A 593 48.24 74.21 22.78
C LEU A 593 48.92 75.03 21.67
N GLU A 594 49.74 74.40 20.82
CA GLU A 594 50.32 75.03 19.63
C GLU A 594 49.24 75.33 18.58
N ILE A 595 48.34 74.36 18.31
CA ILE A 595 47.24 74.53 17.35
C ILE A 595 46.28 75.63 17.79
N THR A 596 46.05 75.79 19.10
CA THR A 596 45.11 76.79 19.64
C THR A 596 45.78 78.07 20.15
N GLU A 597 47.06 78.30 19.81
CA GLU A 597 47.85 79.49 20.18
C GLU A 597 47.75 79.84 21.69
N GLY A 598 47.82 78.82 22.56
CA GLY A 598 47.74 79.01 24.01
C GLY A 598 46.35 79.43 24.54
N ARG A 599 45.28 79.17 23.78
CA ARG A 599 43.88 79.31 24.25
C ARG A 599 43.39 78.01 24.88
N VAL A 600 43.11 78.06 26.19
CA VAL A 600 42.65 76.90 26.99
C VAL A 600 41.11 76.81 27.07
N PHE A 601 40.40 77.94 26.95
CA PHE A 601 38.94 78.05 27.12
C PHE A 601 38.27 78.60 25.84
N GLY A 602 37.07 78.11 25.52
CA GLY A 602 36.29 78.48 24.32
C GLY A 602 36.04 77.30 23.39
N ASP A 603 35.12 77.45 22.43
CA ASP A 603 34.78 76.39 21.45
C ASP A 603 35.99 76.00 20.58
N ASP A 604 36.86 76.97 20.29
CA ASP A 604 38.16 76.79 19.59
C ASP A 604 39.36 76.64 20.56
N GLY A 605 39.12 76.33 21.85
CA GLY A 605 40.16 76.16 22.85
C GLY A 605 40.73 74.74 22.91
N ALA A 606 41.96 74.57 23.42
CA ALA A 606 42.63 73.27 23.52
C ALA A 606 41.82 72.24 24.34
N ALA A 607 40.99 72.69 25.28
CA ALA A 607 40.11 71.81 26.05
C ALA A 607 39.01 71.19 25.18
N SER A 608 38.43 71.97 24.27
CA SER A 608 37.41 71.52 23.31
C SER A 608 38.01 70.53 22.32
N LEU A 609 39.18 70.85 21.76
CA LEU A 609 39.89 70.01 20.80
C LEU A 609 40.33 68.65 21.38
N LEU A 610 40.66 68.61 22.68
CA LEU A 610 41.02 67.39 23.41
C LEU A 610 39.82 66.68 24.05
N GLY A 611 38.59 67.20 23.89
CA GLY A 611 37.38 66.63 24.50
C GLY A 611 37.36 66.67 26.04
N LEU A 612 38.10 67.60 26.66
CA LEU A 612 38.23 67.74 28.11
C LEU A 612 37.48 68.98 28.63
N LYS A 613 37.01 68.93 29.88
CA LYS A 613 36.51 70.15 30.54
C LYS A 613 37.67 71.14 30.74
N PRO A 614 37.48 72.45 30.49
CA PRO A 614 38.56 73.44 30.60
C PRO A 614 39.23 73.52 31.99
N THR A 615 38.47 73.25 33.06
CA THR A 615 38.98 73.16 34.43
C THR A 615 39.90 71.94 34.64
N THR A 616 39.63 70.82 33.97
CA THR A 616 40.45 69.61 33.99
C THR A 616 41.76 69.81 33.23
N LEU A 617 41.70 70.46 32.07
CA LEU A 617 42.90 70.79 31.28
C LEU A 617 43.82 71.74 32.06
N THR A 618 43.28 72.78 32.70
CA THR A 618 44.05 73.74 33.51
C THR A 618 44.76 73.06 34.70
N SER A 619 44.10 72.10 35.36
CA SER A 619 44.68 71.30 36.44
C SER A 619 45.83 70.40 35.94
N ARG A 620 45.67 69.75 34.77
CA ARG A 620 46.70 68.90 34.15
C ARG A 620 47.92 69.70 33.71
N LEU A 621 47.74 70.88 33.11
CA LEU A 621 48.83 71.79 32.73
C LEU A 621 49.65 72.24 33.94
N LYS A 622 48.99 72.59 35.05
CA LYS A 622 49.66 72.98 36.30
C LYS A 622 50.44 71.82 36.92
N LYS A 623 49.90 70.59 36.86
CA LYS A 623 50.57 69.37 37.35
C LYS A 623 51.80 69.00 36.52
N LEU A 624 51.76 69.25 35.21
CA LEU A 624 52.87 69.01 34.27
C LEU A 624 53.83 70.21 34.12
N LYS A 625 53.62 71.30 34.87
CA LYS A 625 54.40 72.56 34.78
C LYS A 625 54.49 73.11 33.34
N ILE A 626 53.41 73.02 32.58
CA ILE A 626 53.32 73.63 31.23
C ILE A 626 52.56 74.95 31.37
N ASP A 627 53.19 76.06 30.96
CA ASP A 627 52.55 77.37 30.95
C ASP A 627 51.93 77.64 29.57
N ALA A 628 50.59 77.68 29.51
CA ALA A 628 49.86 77.96 28.28
C ALA A 628 50.16 79.35 27.70
N ARG A 629 50.72 80.28 28.51
CA ARG A 629 51.12 81.62 28.04
C ARG A 629 52.37 81.61 27.15
N ALA A 630 53.19 80.57 27.23
CA ALA A 630 54.38 80.43 26.38
C ALA A 630 54.03 80.16 24.90
N PHE A 631 52.81 79.67 24.64
CA PHE A 631 52.31 79.35 23.30
C PHE A 631 51.38 80.43 22.73
N ARG A 632 51.17 81.53 23.47
CA ARG A 632 50.57 82.75 22.93
C ARG A 632 51.68 83.55 22.27
N GLY A 633 51.55 83.82 20.96
CA GLY A 633 52.50 84.63 20.21
C GLY A 633 52.86 85.91 20.97
N GLY A 634 54.15 86.05 21.29
CA GLY A 634 54.65 87.23 21.99
C GLY A 634 54.74 88.42 21.06
N ASP A 635 53.95 89.44 21.35
CA ASP A 635 54.39 90.83 21.28
C ASP A 635 54.63 91.33 22.72
N GLY A 636 55.85 91.81 22.99
CA GLY A 636 56.15 92.66 24.14
C GLY A 636 56.97 92.03 25.27
N GLN A 637 58.30 92.01 25.10
CA GLN A 637 59.26 91.97 26.22
C GLN A 637 59.37 93.37 26.90
N PRO A 638 60.11 93.50 28.01
CA PRO A 638 59.64 93.78 29.37
C PRO A 638 59.63 95.28 29.76
N SER A 639 59.02 95.63 30.90
CA SER A 639 59.33 96.87 31.64
C SER A 639 59.06 96.67 33.14
N THR A 640 60.14 96.70 33.91
CA THR A 640 60.30 97.05 35.36
C THR A 640 59.24 96.64 36.38
#